data_AF-A0A2V4SER1-F1
#
_entry.id   AF-A0A2V4SER1-F1
#
_cell.length_a   1.000
_cell.length_b   1.000
_cell.length_c   1.000
_cell.angle_alpha   90.00
_cell.angle_beta   90.00
_cell.angle_gamma   90.00
#
_symmetry.space_group_name_H-M   'P 1'
#
loop_
_entity.id
_entity.type
_entity.pdbx_description
1 polymer ?
#
loop_
_entity_poly.entity_id
_entity_poly.type
_entity_poly.pdbx_seq_one_letter_code
_entity_poly.pdbx_strand_id
1 'polypeptide(L)'
;MFWRFDIVFTDQDRLTLISRPQVDPAWDTFFCLTEYASTQTAAAAQADALPPPGQDRPAGTGSEAIRLVIWDLDETFWQGTLSEGGVKAIARNLEIVRTLNQRGIVNAICSKNTFEEAQAKLQEMGIWDEFIFPRIAWTAKGPQIRQLVADIQLRPETVLFIDDNVMNLKEAQFYVPGLNVAEPDCLPGLLASPRLRGKPDPECQRRARYRVLEEKQALRSAQGDNEQFLRESGVRISFHTDIDEQFPRIHDLVNRTNQLNFTKRRWSEDIETARAQFHDEMNTLFQTNVGYVKVSDNFGNYGICGFYMIHHDRCFHFLFSCRTLNMGVEQFVWKWLGRPFMRIEGKVISDIGMPVDWITVVPDADVATAADTATQGDRPTLCIRGACDMLMTSNFLRNRVNTIEETNYPYQGWEIISSPRIAALHEELSQPGVRDLLARLPGIPPNRFETDIVTGRADVYVLSFSQESFHGLYRSRSTGIILPMGHYKLPYYLPEGPHAKFDYTTLSHDDLLARDISGITPEAWEFFRSEFEFVGGFNRNIFYRDVRHIFRHLKKAGKTVIVVGLNATVGRDRPILEFFGMINSIVQPMSQEFGFPYIDVNRFLHGEEDLAKDNTYGGPHFDRSVYKKISDEILNLVPAAA
;
A
#
# COMPACT_ATOMS: atom_id res chain seq x y z
N MET A 1 2.08 31.19 7.29
CA MET A 1 3.01 30.92 8.40
C MET A 1 4.27 31.72 8.13
N PHE A 2 4.51 32.82 8.84
CA PHE A 2 5.69 33.66 8.65
C PHE A 2 6.77 33.20 9.62
N TRP A 3 7.95 32.85 9.09
CA TRP A 3 9.10 32.38 9.85
C TRP A 3 10.11 33.51 9.97
N ARG A 4 10.64 33.75 11.18
CA ARG A 4 11.71 34.73 11.41
C ARG A 4 12.97 33.98 11.82
N PHE A 5 14.05 34.18 11.05
CA PHE A 5 15.36 33.61 11.32
C PHE A 5 16.13 34.57 12.22
N ASP A 6 16.53 34.10 13.40
CA ASP A 6 17.05 34.97 14.47
C ASP A 6 18.55 34.76 14.73
N ILE A 7 19.15 33.63 14.31
CA ILE A 7 20.56 33.33 14.61
C ILE A 7 21.27 32.76 13.38
N VAL A 8 22.44 33.33 13.07
CA VAL A 8 23.37 32.93 12.02
C VAL A 8 24.67 32.45 12.65
N PHE A 9 25.09 31.22 12.39
CA PHE A 9 26.44 30.76 12.69
C PHE A 9 27.22 30.61 11.38
N THR A 10 28.43 31.19 11.34
CA THR A 10 29.37 31.09 10.21
C THR A 10 30.67 30.46 10.67
N ASP A 11 31.08 29.39 9.99
CA ASP A 11 32.47 28.95 9.92
C ASP A 11 32.88 28.93 8.43
N GLN A 12 34.18 28.89 8.13
CA GLN A 12 34.79 29.28 6.84
C GLN A 12 34.08 28.75 5.58
N ASP A 13 33.37 27.61 5.65
CA ASP A 13 32.63 27.00 4.53
C ASP A 13 31.15 26.69 4.80
N ARG A 14 30.55 27.21 5.89
CA ARG A 14 29.20 26.83 6.34
C ARG A 14 28.36 28.00 6.87
N LEU A 15 27.13 28.10 6.37
CA LEU A 15 26.09 28.99 6.91
C LEU A 15 25.00 28.15 7.59
N THR A 16 24.71 28.45 8.87
CA THR A 16 23.61 27.81 9.61
C THR A 16 22.61 28.86 10.09
N LEU A 17 21.33 28.67 9.72
CA LEU A 17 20.22 29.55 10.09
C LEU A 17 19.26 28.85 11.06
N ILE A 18 18.87 29.54 12.13
CA ILE A 18 17.89 29.06 13.12
C ILE A 18 16.66 29.97 13.12
N SER A 19 15.47 29.38 12.99
CA SER A 19 14.17 30.07 12.98
C SER A 19 13.29 29.66 14.16
N ARG A 20 12.45 30.60 14.63
CA ARG A 20 11.40 30.35 15.62
C ARG A 20 10.02 30.72 15.06
N PRO A 21 8.96 29.93 15.33
CA PRO A 21 7.60 30.32 14.99
C PRO A 21 7.10 31.42 15.94
N GLN A 22 6.45 32.46 15.38
CA GLN A 22 6.06 33.65 16.15
C GLN A 22 4.78 33.45 17.00
N VAL A 23 4.01 32.37 16.79
CA VAL A 23 2.76 32.09 17.52
C VAL A 23 2.57 30.58 17.71
N ASP A 24 3.31 29.97 18.65
CA ASP A 24 2.88 28.83 19.51
C ASP A 24 4.05 28.46 20.47
N PRO A 25 3.89 28.56 21.81
CA PRO A 25 4.98 28.30 22.76
C PRO A 25 5.08 26.83 23.24
N ALA A 26 4.38 25.87 22.63
CA ALA A 26 4.31 24.51 23.20
C ALA A 26 5.29 23.46 22.61
N TRP A 27 6.11 23.82 21.61
CA TRP A 27 7.06 22.88 20.98
C TRP A 27 8.43 23.54 20.82
N ASP A 28 9.43 23.09 21.59
CA ASP A 28 10.85 23.42 21.41
C ASP A 28 11.43 22.71 20.16
N THR A 29 10.79 22.86 19.01
CA THR A 29 11.26 22.29 17.75
C THR A 29 12.12 23.31 17.03
N PHE A 30 13.42 23.03 16.92
CA PHE A 30 14.36 23.82 16.13
C PHE A 30 14.46 23.26 14.71
N PHE A 31 14.41 24.14 13.70
CA PHE A 31 14.81 23.80 12.34
C PHE A 31 16.20 24.37 12.07
N CYS A 32 17.14 23.49 11.72
CA CYS A 32 18.49 23.85 11.33
C CYS A 32 18.63 23.63 9.81
N LEU A 33 18.84 24.72 9.06
CA LEU A 33 19.18 24.64 7.65
C LEU A 33 20.69 24.85 7.52
N THR A 34 21.39 23.88 6.93
CA THR A 34 22.83 23.93 6.70
C THR A 34 23.11 23.77 5.21
N GLU A 35 23.71 24.78 4.60
CA GLU A 35 24.10 24.77 3.19
C GLU A 35 25.62 24.82 3.05
N TYR A 36 26.17 24.05 2.12
CA TYR A 36 27.60 24.05 1.77
C TYR A 36 27.85 25.04 0.64
N ALA A 37 28.87 25.88 0.78
CA ALA A 37 29.23 26.85 -0.25
C ALA A 37 29.84 26.16 -1.48
N SER A 38 29.02 25.69 -2.41
CA SER A 38 29.45 25.41 -3.79
C SER A 38 28.85 26.45 -4.73
N THR A 39 29.77 27.18 -5.38
CA THR A 39 29.57 28.25 -6.34
C THR A 39 28.67 27.89 -7.54
N GLN A 40 27.54 28.58 -7.71
CA GLN A 40 27.21 29.40 -8.91
C GLN A 40 25.74 29.88 -8.89
N THR A 41 25.58 31.21 -8.75
CA THR A 41 24.51 32.09 -9.25
C THR A 41 23.09 31.54 -9.47
N ALA A 42 22.21 31.75 -8.49
CA ALA A 42 20.75 31.73 -8.68
C ALA A 42 20.21 33.17 -8.75
N ALA A 43 19.50 33.49 -9.84
CA ALA A 43 18.78 34.74 -10.02
C ALA A 43 17.59 34.84 -9.05
N ALA A 44 17.45 36.00 -8.41
CA ALA A 44 16.42 36.27 -7.41
C ALA A 44 15.00 36.24 -8.01
N ALA A 45 14.16 35.31 -7.55
CA ALA A 45 12.72 35.36 -7.74
C ALA A 45 12.08 36.15 -6.59
N GLN A 46 11.42 37.27 -6.91
CA GLN A 46 10.63 38.06 -5.96
C GLN A 46 9.39 37.29 -5.52
N ALA A 47 9.23 37.11 -4.21
CA ALA A 47 8.05 36.52 -3.59
C ALA A 47 6.96 37.59 -3.41
N ASP A 48 5.88 37.51 -4.19
CA ASP A 48 4.65 38.27 -3.94
C ASP A 48 3.87 37.62 -2.79
N ALA A 49 3.70 38.38 -1.71
CA ALA A 49 2.96 37.97 -0.52
C ALA A 49 1.44 37.90 -0.77
N LEU A 50 0.80 36.85 -0.26
CA LEU A 50 -0.66 36.76 -0.14
C LEU A 50 -1.16 37.68 0.99
N PRO A 51 -2.23 38.49 0.80
CA PRO A 51 -2.80 39.29 1.86
C PRO A 51 -3.65 38.44 2.83
N PRO A 52 -3.79 38.85 4.11
CA PRO A 52 -4.47 38.09 5.14
C PRO A 52 -6.01 38.08 4.96
N PRO A 53 -6.72 37.07 5.51
CA PRO A 53 -8.16 36.97 5.37
C PRO A 53 -8.89 37.80 6.43
N GLY A 54 -9.94 38.51 6.00
CA GLY A 54 -10.99 39.05 6.87
C GLY A 54 -10.77 40.47 7.37
N GLN A 55 -11.16 41.45 6.55
CA GLN A 55 -11.70 42.71 7.06
C GLN A 55 -12.92 43.09 6.21
N ASP A 56 -14.01 43.38 6.90
CA ASP A 56 -15.29 43.81 6.35
C ASP A 56 -15.14 44.92 5.29
N ARG A 57 -15.74 44.69 4.13
CA ARG A 57 -16.07 45.75 3.18
C ARG A 57 -17.57 45.73 2.89
N PRO A 58 -18.22 46.89 2.81
CA PRO A 58 -19.66 46.98 2.69
C PRO A 58 -20.13 46.45 1.34
N ALA A 59 -21.37 45.95 1.32
CA ALA A 59 -22.07 45.46 0.15
C ALA A 59 -22.02 46.48 -1.01
N GLY A 60 -21.13 46.23 -1.97
CA GLY A 60 -21.01 46.98 -3.21
C GLY A 60 -21.70 46.23 -4.34
N THR A 61 -22.73 46.86 -4.93
CA THR A 61 -23.56 46.39 -6.03
C THR A 61 -22.81 46.33 -7.37
N GLY A 62 -21.81 45.46 -7.48
CA GLY A 62 -21.13 45.11 -8.74
C GLY A 62 -20.90 43.60 -8.79
N SER A 63 -21.49 42.91 -9.77
CA SER A 63 -21.45 41.44 -9.85
C SER A 63 -20.00 40.92 -9.89
N GLU A 64 -19.63 40.08 -8.91
CA GLU A 64 -18.27 39.56 -8.76
C GLU A 64 -17.81 38.74 -9.99
N ALA A 65 -16.51 38.76 -10.27
CA ALA A 65 -15.92 38.01 -11.38
C ALA A 65 -15.99 36.49 -11.15
N ILE A 66 -16.33 35.75 -12.21
CA ILE A 66 -16.42 34.28 -12.18
C ILE A 66 -15.02 33.67 -12.29
N ARG A 67 -14.78 32.63 -11.50
CA ARG A 67 -13.51 31.88 -11.42
C ARG A 67 -13.65 30.40 -11.77
N LEU A 68 -14.87 29.87 -11.71
CA LEU A 68 -15.21 28.49 -12.03
C LEU A 68 -16.54 28.45 -12.79
N VAL A 69 -16.60 27.66 -13.86
CA VAL A 69 -17.84 27.28 -14.53
C VAL A 69 -18.07 25.78 -14.37
N ILE A 70 -19.23 25.41 -13.82
CA ILE A 70 -19.68 24.02 -13.68
C ILE A 70 -20.68 23.75 -14.79
N TRP A 71 -20.45 22.66 -15.52
CA TRP A 71 -21.23 22.29 -16.69
C TRP A 71 -22.07 21.04 -16.42
N ASP A 72 -23.35 21.10 -16.72
CA ASP A 72 -24.10 19.93 -17.12
C ASP A 72 -23.71 19.47 -18.54
N LEU A 73 -24.00 18.22 -18.88
CA LEU A 73 -23.63 17.62 -20.17
C LEU A 73 -24.79 17.53 -21.16
N ASP A 74 -25.81 16.72 -20.86
CA ASP A 74 -26.96 16.45 -21.77
C ASP A 74 -27.78 17.71 -22.00
N GLU A 75 -28.14 17.99 -23.26
CA GLU A 75 -28.83 19.22 -23.70
C GLU A 75 -28.18 20.59 -23.31
N THR A 76 -27.05 20.57 -22.59
CA THR A 76 -26.30 21.73 -22.13
C THR A 76 -24.98 21.90 -22.89
N PHE A 77 -24.03 20.98 -22.64
CA PHE A 77 -22.69 21.03 -23.22
C PHE A 77 -22.67 20.44 -24.64
N TRP A 78 -23.45 19.38 -24.85
CA TRP A 78 -23.71 18.79 -26.16
C TRP A 78 -25.21 18.73 -26.45
N GLN A 79 -25.57 18.45 -27.70
CA GLN A 79 -26.96 18.26 -28.08
C GLN A 79 -27.31 16.76 -28.01
N GLY A 80 -28.43 16.42 -27.36
CA GLY A 80 -28.88 15.07 -27.13
C GLY A 80 -28.68 14.59 -25.69
N THR A 81 -29.40 13.52 -25.35
CA THR A 81 -29.25 12.75 -24.11
C THR A 81 -28.40 11.50 -24.37
N LEU A 82 -27.30 11.33 -23.65
CA LEU A 82 -26.36 10.23 -23.88
C LEU A 82 -27.00 8.84 -23.79
N SER A 83 -27.90 8.64 -22.83
CA SER A 83 -28.60 7.37 -22.63
C SER A 83 -29.66 7.04 -23.69
N GLU A 84 -30.03 7.99 -24.58
CA GLU A 84 -31.19 7.87 -25.47
C GLU A 84 -30.83 7.75 -26.98
N GLY A 85 -29.57 7.45 -27.31
CA GLY A 85 -29.18 7.17 -28.71
C GLY A 85 -28.09 8.07 -29.29
N GLY A 86 -27.34 8.77 -28.43
CA GLY A 86 -26.10 9.44 -28.77
C GLY A 86 -26.19 10.96 -28.84
N VAL A 87 -25.02 11.60 -28.72
CA VAL A 87 -24.91 13.06 -28.53
C VAL A 87 -24.02 13.70 -29.59
N LYS A 88 -24.28 14.96 -29.90
CA LYS A 88 -23.52 15.76 -30.89
C LYS A 88 -22.77 16.90 -30.21
N ALA A 89 -21.47 16.95 -30.46
CA ALA A 89 -20.62 18.01 -29.95
C ALA A 89 -21.05 19.39 -30.48
N ILE A 90 -21.10 20.38 -29.60
CA ILE A 90 -21.31 21.78 -29.98
C ILE A 90 -19.93 22.45 -30.01
N ALA A 91 -19.39 22.68 -31.21
CA ALA A 91 -18.01 23.19 -31.40
C ALA A 91 -17.72 24.47 -30.60
N ARG A 92 -18.71 25.37 -30.50
CA ARG A 92 -18.63 26.60 -29.69
C ARG A 92 -18.37 26.31 -28.22
N ASN A 93 -18.98 25.27 -27.64
CA ASN A 93 -18.84 24.96 -26.22
C ASN A 93 -17.43 24.46 -25.90
N LEU A 94 -16.83 23.68 -26.81
CA LEU A 94 -15.43 23.28 -26.73
C LEU A 94 -14.48 24.50 -26.73
N GLU A 95 -14.74 25.47 -27.60
CA GLU A 95 -13.96 26.70 -27.70
C GLU A 95 -14.11 27.57 -26.45
N ILE A 96 -15.33 27.65 -25.89
CA ILE A 96 -15.61 28.36 -24.64
C ILE A 96 -14.75 27.80 -23.51
N VAL A 97 -14.78 26.49 -23.27
CA VAL A 97 -14.02 25.85 -22.19
C VAL A 97 -12.53 26.13 -22.32
N ARG A 98 -11.96 25.93 -23.52
CA ARG A 98 -10.53 26.20 -23.78
C ARG A 98 -10.17 27.67 -23.56
N THR A 99 -11.02 28.58 -24.04
CA THR A 99 -10.80 30.03 -23.87
C THR A 99 -10.91 30.46 -22.41
N LEU A 100 -11.84 29.90 -21.65
CA LEU A 100 -11.98 30.17 -20.22
C LEU A 100 -10.74 29.67 -19.44
N ASN A 101 -10.25 28.47 -19.76
CA ASN A 101 -9.02 27.95 -19.16
C ASN A 101 -7.82 28.86 -19.45
N GLN A 102 -7.67 29.35 -20.69
CA GLN A 102 -6.65 30.34 -21.07
C GLN A 102 -6.82 31.72 -20.39
N ARG A 103 -8.01 32.02 -19.86
CA ARG A 103 -8.30 33.21 -19.03
C ARG A 103 -8.18 32.92 -17.53
N GLY A 104 -7.64 31.75 -17.17
CA GLY A 104 -7.47 31.32 -15.79
C GLY A 104 -8.80 31.09 -15.05
N ILE A 105 -9.88 30.83 -15.78
CA ILE A 105 -11.20 30.44 -15.28
C ILE A 105 -11.32 28.93 -15.50
N VAL A 106 -11.41 28.16 -14.42
CA VAL A 106 -11.43 26.70 -14.50
C VAL A 106 -12.83 26.17 -14.82
N ASN A 107 -12.90 24.95 -15.36
CA ASN A 107 -14.15 24.31 -15.76
C ASN A 107 -14.30 22.96 -15.06
N ALA A 108 -15.48 22.68 -14.52
CA ALA A 108 -15.81 21.40 -13.89
C ALA A 108 -17.12 20.82 -14.44
N ILE A 109 -17.42 19.56 -14.13
CA ILE A 109 -18.62 18.87 -14.61
C ILE A 109 -19.50 18.47 -13.43
N CYS A 110 -20.81 18.70 -13.54
CA CYS A 110 -21.82 18.10 -12.67
C CYS A 110 -23.00 17.60 -13.51
N SER A 111 -23.03 16.29 -13.78
CA SER A 111 -24.00 15.67 -14.69
C SER A 111 -24.55 14.35 -14.15
N LYS A 112 -25.77 14.01 -14.59
CA LYS A 112 -26.43 12.72 -14.29
C LYS A 112 -26.25 11.77 -15.46
N ASN A 113 -25.10 11.11 -15.51
CA ASN A 113 -24.79 10.07 -16.49
C ASN A 113 -24.04 8.92 -15.83
N THR A 114 -23.84 7.84 -16.57
CA THR A 114 -22.83 6.81 -16.28
C THR A 114 -21.44 7.41 -16.53
N PHE A 115 -20.54 7.31 -15.54
CA PHE A 115 -19.24 8.00 -15.56
C PHE A 115 -18.41 7.60 -16.78
N GLU A 116 -18.28 6.29 -17.03
CA GLU A 116 -17.44 5.71 -18.08
C GLU A 116 -17.92 6.12 -19.48
N GLU A 117 -19.24 6.15 -19.70
CA GLU A 117 -19.83 6.53 -20.98
C GLU A 117 -19.62 8.02 -21.28
N ALA A 118 -19.85 8.89 -20.30
CA ALA A 118 -19.67 10.32 -20.46
C ALA A 118 -18.18 10.68 -20.61
N GLN A 119 -17.30 10.03 -19.85
CA GLN A 119 -15.85 10.18 -19.98
C GLN A 119 -15.37 9.79 -21.38
N ALA A 120 -15.75 8.61 -21.86
CA ALA A 120 -15.38 8.15 -23.19
C ALA A 120 -15.82 9.15 -24.28
N LYS A 121 -17.03 9.71 -24.15
CA LYS A 121 -17.54 10.69 -25.11
C LYS A 121 -16.80 12.03 -25.07
N LEU A 122 -16.44 12.51 -23.89
CA LEU A 122 -15.62 13.73 -23.73
C LEU A 122 -14.17 13.53 -24.22
N GLN A 123 -13.63 12.31 -24.11
CA GLN A 123 -12.34 11.94 -24.67
C GLN A 123 -12.39 11.90 -26.19
N GLU A 124 -13.44 11.31 -26.78
CA GLU A 124 -13.69 11.34 -28.24
C GLU A 124 -13.74 12.78 -28.79
N MET A 125 -14.32 13.71 -28.03
CA MET A 125 -14.39 15.13 -28.38
C MET A 125 -13.08 15.91 -28.11
N GLY A 126 -12.07 15.28 -27.49
CA GLY A 126 -10.78 15.91 -27.18
C GLY A 126 -10.87 17.05 -26.15
N ILE A 127 -11.77 16.92 -25.16
CA ILE A 127 -12.04 17.96 -24.15
C ILE A 127 -12.03 17.45 -22.71
N TRP A 128 -11.95 16.13 -22.47
CA TRP A 128 -11.89 15.56 -21.12
C TRP A 128 -10.84 16.24 -20.23
N ASP A 129 -9.63 16.42 -20.75
CA ASP A 129 -8.51 17.02 -20.02
C ASP A 129 -8.67 18.53 -19.74
N GLU A 130 -9.66 19.19 -20.34
CA GLU A 130 -9.93 20.59 -20.06
C GLU A 130 -10.74 20.81 -18.78
N PHE A 131 -11.32 19.74 -18.21
CA PHE A 131 -12.09 19.79 -16.98
C PHE A 131 -11.28 19.36 -15.75
N ILE A 132 -11.76 19.78 -14.57
CA ILE A 132 -11.31 19.36 -13.25
C ILE A 132 -12.53 18.90 -12.44
N PHE A 133 -12.36 18.04 -11.43
CA PHE A 133 -13.43 17.60 -10.52
C PHE A 133 -14.70 17.11 -11.25
N PRO A 134 -14.62 16.09 -12.13
CA PRO A 134 -15.81 15.58 -12.79
C PRO A 134 -16.73 14.88 -11.78
N ARG A 135 -17.94 15.42 -11.58
CA ARG A 135 -19.02 14.83 -10.78
C ARG A 135 -20.08 14.27 -11.73
N ILE A 136 -19.90 13.02 -12.15
CA ILE A 136 -20.79 12.34 -13.09
C ILE A 136 -21.38 11.11 -12.39
N ALA A 137 -22.63 11.21 -11.95
CA ALA A 137 -23.33 10.14 -11.25
C ALA A 137 -24.84 10.35 -11.26
N TRP A 138 -25.61 9.26 -11.16
CA TRP A 138 -27.07 9.27 -11.03
C TRP A 138 -27.55 9.70 -9.62
N THR A 139 -27.06 10.82 -9.12
CA THR A 139 -27.45 11.40 -7.83
C THR A 139 -27.88 12.87 -7.98
N ALA A 140 -28.48 13.44 -6.94
CA ALA A 140 -28.94 14.83 -6.93
C ALA A 140 -27.77 15.82 -7.17
N LYS A 141 -27.98 16.90 -7.93
CA LYS A 141 -26.90 17.82 -8.32
C LYS A 141 -26.58 18.82 -7.22
N GLY A 142 -27.60 19.27 -6.47
CA GLY A 142 -27.40 20.22 -5.37
C GLY A 142 -26.32 19.80 -4.35
N PRO A 143 -26.41 18.60 -3.75
CA PRO A 143 -25.38 18.10 -2.84
C PRO A 143 -24.00 17.96 -3.49
N GLN A 144 -23.95 17.48 -4.74
CA GLN A 144 -22.70 17.33 -5.49
C GLN A 144 -22.02 18.68 -5.74
N ILE A 145 -22.78 19.70 -6.13
CA ILE A 145 -22.28 21.06 -6.34
C ILE A 145 -21.81 21.68 -5.03
N ARG A 146 -22.53 21.46 -3.92
CA ARG A 146 -22.09 21.90 -2.59
C ARG A 146 -20.74 21.32 -2.22
N GLN A 147 -20.56 20.02 -2.43
CA GLN A 147 -19.29 19.35 -2.16
C GLN A 147 -18.19 19.86 -3.09
N LEU A 148 -18.45 19.96 -4.40
CA LEU A 148 -17.51 20.46 -5.41
C LEU A 148 -17.04 21.89 -5.08
N VAL A 149 -17.93 22.79 -4.66
CA VAL A 149 -17.56 24.17 -4.29
C VAL A 149 -16.68 24.18 -3.03
N ALA A 150 -16.97 23.33 -2.05
CA ALA A 150 -16.15 23.17 -0.85
C ALA A 150 -14.76 22.61 -1.17
N ASP A 151 -14.71 21.60 -2.04
CA ASP A 151 -13.52 20.94 -2.53
C ASP A 151 -12.60 21.93 -3.26
N ILE A 152 -13.15 22.75 -4.15
CA ILE A 152 -12.40 23.75 -4.91
C ILE A 152 -12.03 24.98 -4.05
N GLN A 153 -12.62 25.13 -2.85
CA GLN A 153 -12.36 26.25 -1.92
C GLN A 153 -12.63 27.63 -2.55
N LEU A 154 -13.65 27.72 -3.41
CA LEU A 154 -14.11 28.99 -3.99
C LEU A 154 -15.38 29.49 -3.31
N ARG A 155 -15.57 30.81 -3.37
CA ARG A 155 -16.81 31.45 -2.90
C ARG A 155 -17.93 31.19 -3.90
N PRO A 156 -19.15 30.82 -3.46
CA PRO A 156 -20.31 30.60 -4.35
C PRO A 156 -20.55 31.72 -5.37
N GLU A 157 -20.36 32.98 -4.98
CA GLU A 157 -20.59 34.17 -5.81
C GLU A 157 -19.63 34.25 -7.01
N THR A 158 -18.53 33.51 -6.96
CA THR A 158 -17.53 33.39 -8.04
C THR A 158 -17.69 32.15 -8.90
N VAL A 159 -18.73 31.35 -8.66
CA VAL A 159 -19.02 30.10 -9.38
C VAL A 159 -20.28 30.28 -10.21
N LEU A 160 -20.24 29.81 -11.46
CA LEU A 160 -21.37 29.77 -12.38
C LEU A 160 -21.71 28.31 -12.71
N PHE A 161 -22.96 27.90 -12.51
CA PHE A 161 -23.48 26.60 -12.92
C PHE A 161 -24.41 26.76 -14.12
N ILE A 162 -24.21 25.95 -15.17
CA ILE A 162 -25.00 25.96 -16.40
C ILE A 162 -25.67 24.60 -16.58
N ASP A 163 -26.99 24.59 -16.73
CA ASP A 163 -27.84 23.41 -16.85
C ASP A 163 -29.12 23.80 -17.62
N ASP A 164 -29.61 22.94 -18.50
CA ASP A 164 -30.86 23.15 -19.23
C ASP A 164 -32.10 23.02 -18.32
N ASN A 165 -31.98 22.24 -17.24
CA ASN A 165 -33.09 21.95 -16.36
C ASN A 165 -33.17 22.96 -15.20
N VAL A 166 -34.17 23.83 -15.27
CA VAL A 166 -34.48 24.85 -14.26
C VAL A 166 -34.63 24.26 -12.84
N MET A 167 -35.06 23.00 -12.69
CA MET A 167 -35.15 22.35 -11.37
C MET A 167 -33.76 22.07 -10.78
N ASN A 168 -32.79 21.64 -11.59
CA ASN A 168 -31.40 21.46 -11.15
C ASN A 168 -30.78 22.82 -10.76
N LEU A 169 -31.07 23.90 -11.51
CA LEU A 169 -30.60 25.25 -11.18
C LEU A 169 -31.13 25.71 -9.82
N LYS A 170 -32.44 25.54 -9.56
CA LYS A 170 -33.06 25.88 -8.27
C LYS A 170 -32.54 25.02 -7.13
N GLU A 171 -32.34 23.73 -7.37
CA GLU A 171 -31.73 22.81 -6.40
C GLU A 171 -30.31 23.28 -6.03
N ALA A 172 -29.48 23.60 -7.02
CA ALA A 172 -28.13 24.07 -6.81
C ALA A 172 -28.09 25.36 -5.96
N GLN A 173 -28.98 26.32 -6.23
CA GLN A 173 -29.10 27.55 -5.43
C GLN A 173 -29.59 27.30 -4.00
N PHE A 174 -30.45 26.30 -3.80
CA PHE A 174 -30.92 25.92 -2.47
C PHE A 174 -29.77 25.36 -1.62
N TYR A 175 -28.96 24.45 -2.18
CA TYR A 175 -27.83 23.83 -1.47
C TYR A 175 -26.61 24.74 -1.36
N VAL A 176 -26.45 25.69 -2.28
CA VAL A 176 -25.32 26.64 -2.32
C VAL A 176 -25.85 28.06 -2.48
N PRO A 177 -26.29 28.71 -1.39
CA PRO A 177 -26.70 30.11 -1.42
C PRO A 177 -25.59 31.01 -1.99
N GLY A 178 -25.94 31.90 -2.92
CA GLY A 178 -25.00 32.79 -3.60
C GLY A 178 -24.41 32.25 -4.92
N LEU A 179 -24.71 30.99 -5.29
CA LEU A 179 -24.30 30.41 -6.57
C LEU A 179 -24.95 31.14 -7.76
N ASN A 180 -24.16 31.49 -8.77
CA ASN A 180 -24.70 31.99 -10.04
C ASN A 180 -25.17 30.80 -10.88
N VAL A 181 -26.35 30.93 -11.50
CA VAL A 181 -26.94 29.91 -12.38
C VAL A 181 -27.36 30.54 -13.69
N ALA A 182 -27.27 29.78 -14.78
CA ALA A 182 -27.74 30.20 -16.10
C ALA A 182 -28.21 29.00 -16.92
N GLU A 183 -29.15 29.22 -17.84
CA GLU A 183 -29.53 28.26 -18.86
C GLU A 183 -28.53 28.33 -20.05
N PRO A 184 -28.52 27.34 -20.96
CA PRO A 184 -27.58 27.28 -22.09
C PRO A 184 -27.72 28.43 -23.12
N ASP A 185 -28.80 29.22 -23.05
CA ASP A 185 -29.04 30.38 -23.89
C ASP A 185 -28.00 31.51 -23.69
N CYS A 186 -27.31 31.52 -22.56
CA CYS A 186 -26.25 32.48 -22.26
C CYS A 186 -24.94 32.20 -23.02
N LEU A 187 -24.74 30.98 -23.53
CA LEU A 187 -23.48 30.51 -24.11
C LEU A 187 -22.95 31.37 -25.28
N PRO A 188 -23.78 31.85 -26.24
CA PRO A 188 -23.30 32.71 -27.32
C PRO A 188 -22.64 34.03 -26.85
N GLY A 189 -23.08 34.58 -25.71
CA GLY A 189 -22.54 35.81 -25.13
C GLY A 189 -21.52 35.61 -24.01
N LEU A 190 -21.28 34.36 -23.60
CA LEU A 190 -20.58 34.03 -22.36
C LEU A 190 -19.15 34.60 -22.32
N LEU A 191 -18.39 34.46 -23.42
CA LEU A 191 -17.02 34.97 -23.52
C LEU A 191 -16.92 36.51 -23.61
N ALA A 192 -18.02 37.19 -23.96
CA ALA A 192 -18.09 38.65 -24.00
C ALA A 192 -18.46 39.26 -22.63
N SER A 193 -18.92 38.44 -21.68
CA SER A 193 -19.30 38.90 -20.35
C SER A 193 -18.10 39.50 -19.60
N PRO A 194 -18.22 40.73 -19.07
CA PRO A 194 -17.16 41.34 -18.25
C PRO A 194 -16.77 40.48 -17.04
N ARG A 195 -17.69 39.67 -16.52
CA ARG A 195 -17.47 38.77 -15.36
C ARG A 195 -16.55 37.59 -15.69
N LEU A 196 -16.44 37.21 -16.97
CA LEU A 196 -15.69 36.05 -17.46
C LEU A 196 -14.48 36.47 -18.32
N ARG A 197 -14.01 37.71 -18.16
CA ARG A 197 -12.80 38.21 -18.82
C ARG A 197 -11.53 37.53 -18.30
N GLY A 198 -11.50 37.19 -17.01
CA GLY A 198 -10.38 36.51 -16.35
C GLY A 198 -9.04 37.27 -16.43
N LYS A 199 -7.95 36.57 -16.09
CA LYS A 199 -6.57 37.05 -16.27
C LYS A 199 -5.86 36.08 -17.22
N PRO A 200 -5.04 36.54 -18.19
CA PRO A 200 -4.33 35.63 -19.08
C PRO A 200 -3.56 34.55 -18.30
N ASP A 201 -3.80 33.29 -18.65
CA ASP A 201 -3.15 32.08 -18.15
C ASP A 201 -2.88 31.15 -19.34
N PRO A 202 -2.01 31.56 -20.29
CA PRO A 202 -1.80 30.83 -21.55
C PRO A 202 -1.23 29.42 -21.35
N GLU A 203 -0.56 29.18 -20.21
CA GLU A 203 -0.03 27.87 -19.81
C GLU A 203 -1.03 27.06 -18.95
N CYS A 204 -2.23 27.59 -18.71
CA CYS A 204 -3.28 26.96 -17.89
C CYS A 204 -2.78 26.52 -16.49
N GLN A 205 -1.90 27.31 -15.87
CA GLN A 205 -1.27 26.98 -14.58
C GLN A 205 -2.31 26.84 -13.47
N ARG A 206 -3.43 27.57 -13.52
CA ARG A 206 -4.51 27.43 -12.53
C ARG A 206 -5.18 26.07 -12.61
N ARG A 207 -5.48 25.60 -13.82
CA ARG A 207 -6.04 24.25 -14.02
C ARG A 207 -5.10 23.19 -13.46
N ALA A 208 -3.80 23.29 -13.73
CA ALA A 208 -2.80 22.37 -13.20
C ALA A 208 -2.77 22.36 -11.65
N ARG A 209 -2.85 23.52 -11.00
CA ARG A 209 -2.93 23.60 -9.52
C ARG A 209 -4.18 22.93 -8.96
N TYR A 210 -5.33 23.09 -9.62
CA TYR A 210 -6.57 22.44 -9.18
C TYR A 210 -6.57 20.93 -9.41
N ARG A 211 -5.91 20.42 -10.46
CA ARG A 211 -5.68 18.97 -10.63
C ARG A 211 -4.87 18.38 -9.46
N VAL A 212 -3.84 19.07 -8.99
CA VAL A 212 -3.09 18.64 -7.80
C VAL A 212 -3.99 18.66 -6.54
N LEU A 213 -4.93 19.60 -6.44
CA LEU A 213 -5.90 19.64 -5.33
C LEU A 213 -6.89 18.48 -5.41
N GLU A 214 -7.37 18.15 -6.59
CA GLU A 214 -8.25 17.01 -6.89
C GLU A 214 -7.59 15.69 -6.48
N GLU A 215 -6.35 15.45 -6.91
CA GLU A 215 -5.56 14.28 -6.52
C GLU A 215 -5.40 14.19 -4.99
N LYS A 216 -5.10 15.31 -4.33
CA LYS A 216 -4.96 15.36 -2.87
C LYS A 216 -6.26 15.06 -2.13
N GLN A 217 -7.41 15.45 -2.68
CA GLN A 217 -8.71 15.19 -2.05
C GLN A 217 -9.17 13.77 -2.24
N ALA A 218 -8.95 13.19 -3.42
CA ALA A 218 -9.17 11.76 -3.65
C ALA A 218 -8.38 10.91 -2.63
N LEU A 219 -7.11 11.26 -2.41
CA LEU A 219 -6.26 10.61 -1.40
C LEU A 219 -6.74 10.80 0.05
N ARG A 220 -7.33 11.95 0.41
CA ARG A 220 -7.83 12.20 1.78
C ARG A 220 -9.11 11.44 2.09
N SER A 221 -10.06 11.39 1.16
CA SER A 221 -11.29 10.62 1.36
C SER A 221 -10.99 9.13 1.56
N ALA A 222 -10.06 8.60 0.77
CA ALA A 222 -9.53 7.25 0.88
C ALA A 222 -8.86 6.92 2.23
N GLN A 223 -8.25 7.90 2.89
CA GLN A 223 -7.67 7.72 4.22
C GLN A 223 -8.75 7.70 5.31
N GLY A 224 -9.77 8.56 5.20
CA GLY A 224 -10.87 8.64 6.18
C GLY A 224 -11.64 7.33 6.35
N ASP A 225 -11.94 6.64 5.23
CA ASP A 225 -12.70 5.39 5.26
C ASP A 225 -11.92 4.25 5.95
N ASN A 226 -10.60 4.15 5.73
CA ASN A 226 -9.76 3.14 6.40
C ASN A 226 -9.56 3.44 7.89
N GLU A 227 -9.34 4.71 8.26
CA GLU A 227 -9.22 5.10 9.68
C GLU A 227 -10.52 4.84 10.46
N GLN A 228 -11.68 5.08 9.84
CA GLN A 228 -12.96 4.75 10.45
C GLN A 228 -13.11 3.25 10.70
N PHE A 229 -12.76 2.41 9.71
CA PHE A 229 -12.76 0.95 9.88
C PHE A 229 -11.83 0.52 11.04
N LEU A 230 -10.64 1.12 11.16
CA LEU A 230 -9.71 0.80 12.25
C LEU A 230 -10.28 1.17 13.63
N ARG A 231 -10.99 2.32 13.76
CA ARG A 231 -11.70 2.69 15.00
C ARG A 231 -12.78 1.69 15.37
N GLU A 232 -13.57 1.25 14.38
CA GLU A 232 -14.64 0.28 14.58
C GLU A 232 -14.12 -1.14 14.85
N SER A 233 -12.91 -1.48 14.37
CA SER A 233 -12.29 -2.78 14.59
C SER A 233 -11.94 -3.07 16.05
N GLY A 234 -11.83 -2.05 16.90
CA GLY A 234 -11.58 -2.22 18.34
C GLY A 234 -10.20 -2.78 18.65
N VAL A 235 -9.15 -2.25 18.00
CA VAL A 235 -7.76 -2.70 18.20
C VAL A 235 -7.33 -2.50 19.65
N ARG A 236 -6.89 -3.58 20.27
CA ARG A 236 -6.42 -3.67 21.66
C ARG A 236 -4.99 -4.18 21.67
N ILE A 237 -4.14 -3.58 22.49
CA ILE A 237 -2.76 -4.05 22.70
C ILE A 237 -2.45 -4.23 24.18
N SER A 238 -1.50 -5.10 24.48
CA SER A 238 -0.96 -5.26 25.85
C SER A 238 0.56 -5.39 25.79
N PHE A 239 1.22 -4.85 26.82
CA PHE A 239 2.66 -4.85 26.96
C PHE A 239 3.07 -5.86 28.03
N HIS A 240 4.06 -6.69 27.71
CA HIS A 240 4.50 -7.79 28.55
C HIS A 240 6.02 -7.82 28.65
N THR A 241 6.54 -8.33 29.77
CA THR A 241 7.98 -8.31 30.10
C THR A 241 8.55 -9.67 30.51
N ASP A 242 7.73 -10.73 30.50
CA ASP A 242 8.08 -12.13 30.74
C ASP A 242 8.82 -12.74 29.52
N ILE A 243 9.91 -12.10 29.10
CA ILE A 243 10.65 -12.44 27.87
C ILE A 243 11.11 -13.90 27.87
N ASP A 244 11.57 -14.42 29.02
CA ASP A 244 12.11 -15.78 29.13
C ASP A 244 11.09 -16.87 28.83
N GLU A 245 9.84 -16.67 29.23
CA GLU A 245 8.74 -17.62 29.00
C GLU A 245 8.34 -17.66 27.53
N GLN A 246 8.42 -16.51 26.85
CA GLN A 246 8.06 -16.36 25.44
C GLN A 246 9.28 -16.34 24.51
N PHE A 247 10.48 -16.62 25.02
CA PHE A 247 11.73 -16.47 24.27
C PHE A 247 11.71 -17.16 22.90
N PRO A 248 11.20 -18.42 22.76
CA PRO A 248 11.13 -19.07 21.45
C PRO A 248 10.29 -18.30 20.42
N ARG A 249 9.18 -17.69 20.84
CA ARG A 249 8.30 -16.92 19.94
C ARG A 249 8.91 -15.56 19.59
N ILE A 250 9.55 -14.92 20.56
CA ILE A 250 10.24 -13.64 20.36
C ILE A 250 11.44 -13.84 19.43
N HIS A 251 12.22 -14.90 19.64
CA HIS A 251 13.33 -15.28 18.77
C HIS A 251 12.88 -15.50 17.32
N ASP A 252 11.78 -16.22 17.11
CA ASP A 252 11.20 -16.42 15.79
C ASP A 252 10.77 -15.09 15.15
N LEU A 253 10.10 -14.22 15.91
CA LEU A 253 9.69 -12.88 15.46
C LEU A 253 10.89 -12.00 15.10
N VAL A 254 11.92 -11.99 15.96
CA VAL A 254 13.18 -11.25 15.75
C VAL A 254 13.89 -11.71 14.50
N ASN A 255 13.80 -12.98 14.12
CA ASN A 255 14.52 -13.53 12.97
C ASN A 255 13.71 -13.49 11.66
N ARG A 256 12.38 -13.65 11.71
CA ARG A 256 11.52 -13.67 10.51
C ARG A 256 11.02 -12.31 10.04
N THR A 257 11.10 -11.27 10.85
CA THR A 257 10.51 -9.96 10.46
C THR A 257 11.49 -9.13 9.62
N ASN A 258 11.29 -8.92 8.31
CA ASN A 258 12.18 -8.01 7.55
C ASN A 258 11.65 -6.57 7.49
N GLN A 259 10.54 -6.36 6.79
CA GLN A 259 10.09 -5.04 6.34
C GLN A 259 9.59 -4.13 7.47
N LEU A 260 9.28 -4.72 8.63
CA LEU A 260 8.88 -4.06 9.87
C LEU A 260 9.89 -4.28 11.02
N ASN A 261 11.12 -4.70 10.72
CA ASN A 261 12.23 -4.62 11.67
C ASN A 261 13.03 -3.36 11.37
N PHE A 262 12.87 -2.35 12.20
CA PHE A 262 13.43 -1.02 11.99
C PHE A 262 14.94 -0.97 12.27
N THR A 263 15.43 -1.88 13.09
CA THR A 263 16.84 -1.97 13.49
C THR A 263 17.64 -3.02 12.72
N LYS A 264 16.95 -3.92 12.01
CA LYS A 264 17.49 -5.09 11.28
C LYS A 264 18.38 -6.04 12.09
N ARG A 265 18.48 -5.85 13.41
CA ARG A 265 19.21 -6.74 14.31
C ARG A 265 18.52 -8.09 14.42
N ARG A 266 19.33 -9.15 14.36
CA ARG A 266 18.93 -10.56 14.42
C ARG A 266 19.66 -11.22 15.58
N TRP A 267 19.09 -12.31 16.08
CA TRP A 267 19.74 -13.17 17.07
C TRP A 267 20.38 -14.39 16.41
N SER A 268 21.26 -15.07 17.16
CA SER A 268 21.76 -16.39 16.77
C SER A 268 20.60 -17.35 16.46
N GLU A 269 20.74 -18.24 15.49
CA GLU A 269 19.72 -19.25 15.19
C GLU A 269 19.60 -20.30 16.30
N ASP A 270 20.73 -20.62 16.93
CA ASP A 270 20.72 -21.46 18.12
C ASP A 270 20.05 -20.69 19.26
N ILE A 271 18.86 -21.16 19.65
CA ILE A 271 17.99 -20.48 20.60
C ILE A 271 18.65 -20.32 21.97
N GLU A 272 19.46 -21.28 22.39
CA GLU A 272 20.14 -21.23 23.69
C GLU A 272 21.30 -20.25 23.67
N THR A 273 22.07 -20.19 22.58
CA THR A 273 23.08 -19.15 22.36
C THR A 273 22.45 -17.76 22.33
N ALA A 274 21.34 -17.59 21.61
CA ALA A 274 20.61 -16.33 21.57
C ALA A 274 20.09 -15.92 22.96
N ARG A 275 19.57 -16.89 23.73
CA ARG A 275 19.09 -16.66 25.10
C ARG A 275 20.23 -16.20 26.01
N ALA A 276 21.38 -16.85 25.93
CA ALA A 276 22.56 -16.47 26.69
C ALA A 276 23.06 -15.05 26.32
N GLN A 277 23.09 -14.72 25.03
CA GLN A 277 23.45 -13.37 24.56
C GLN A 277 22.48 -12.31 25.07
N PHE A 278 21.17 -12.58 25.00
CA PHE A 278 20.15 -11.68 25.52
C PHE A 278 20.33 -11.45 27.03
N HIS A 279 20.59 -12.49 27.81
CA HIS A 279 20.86 -12.37 29.25
C HIS A 279 22.12 -11.57 29.54
N ASP A 280 23.19 -11.77 28.77
CA ASP A 280 24.43 -11.00 28.90
C ASP A 280 24.20 -9.50 28.63
N GLU A 281 23.44 -9.17 27.58
CA GLU A 281 23.05 -7.81 27.27
C GLU A 281 22.17 -7.19 28.38
N MET A 282 21.19 -7.93 28.92
CA MET A 282 20.36 -7.48 30.05
C MET A 282 21.16 -7.23 31.32
N ASN A 283 22.15 -8.05 31.61
CA ASN A 283 23.00 -7.92 32.79
C ASN A 283 24.01 -6.77 32.66
N THR A 284 24.48 -6.51 31.44
CA THR A 284 25.47 -5.46 31.17
C THR A 284 24.83 -4.08 31.02
N LEU A 285 23.63 -4.02 30.44
CA LEU A 285 22.88 -2.79 30.17
C LEU A 285 21.84 -2.55 31.27
N PHE A 286 22.28 -2.03 32.41
CA PHE A 286 21.39 -1.61 33.50
C PHE A 286 20.32 -0.62 33.01
N GLN A 287 19.09 -0.69 33.56
CA GLN A 287 17.94 0.17 33.16
C GLN A 287 17.46 -0.02 31.71
N THR A 288 17.55 -1.23 31.17
CA THR A 288 16.95 -1.53 29.87
C THR A 288 15.44 -1.75 30.02
N ASN A 289 14.64 -1.01 29.25
CA ASN A 289 13.22 -1.25 29.05
C ASN A 289 13.06 -2.24 27.88
N VAL A 290 12.69 -3.47 28.22
CA VAL A 290 12.47 -4.55 27.25
C VAL A 290 11.05 -5.08 27.40
N GLY A 291 10.40 -5.33 26.28
CA GLY A 291 9.05 -5.87 26.28
C GLY A 291 8.62 -6.41 24.93
N TYR A 292 7.56 -7.20 24.96
CA TYR A 292 6.83 -7.62 23.77
C TYR A 292 5.40 -7.10 23.80
N VAL A 293 4.80 -7.01 22.61
CA VAL A 293 3.46 -6.47 22.40
C VAL A 293 2.57 -7.58 21.87
N LYS A 294 1.47 -7.85 22.57
CA LYS A 294 0.38 -8.66 22.03
C LYS A 294 -0.71 -7.75 21.47
N VAL A 295 -1.36 -8.21 20.42
CA VAL A 295 -2.42 -7.46 19.73
C VAL A 295 -3.66 -8.34 19.61
N SER A 296 -4.83 -7.73 19.78
CA SER A 296 -6.15 -8.29 19.48
C SER A 296 -7.07 -7.21 18.92
N ASP A 297 -8.17 -7.60 18.30
CA ASP A 297 -9.25 -6.70 17.89
C ASP A 297 -10.59 -7.44 17.98
N ASN A 298 -11.66 -6.90 17.40
CA ASN A 298 -12.98 -7.55 17.38
C ASN A 298 -13.01 -8.79 16.48
N PHE A 299 -11.97 -9.01 15.67
CA PHE A 299 -11.86 -10.10 14.70
C PHE A 299 -10.88 -11.18 15.13
N GLY A 300 -10.18 -11.02 16.26
CA GLY A 300 -9.43 -12.09 16.92
C GLY A 300 -8.17 -11.66 17.64
N ASN A 301 -7.42 -12.67 18.11
CA ASN A 301 -6.13 -12.51 18.75
C ASN A 301 -4.99 -12.75 17.75
N TYR A 302 -4.02 -11.84 17.71
CA TYR A 302 -2.87 -11.90 16.80
C TYR A 302 -1.64 -12.52 17.49
N GLY A 303 -1.69 -12.66 18.82
CA GLY A 303 -0.60 -13.12 19.67
C GLY A 303 0.53 -12.08 19.75
N ILE A 304 1.75 -12.56 20.00
CA ILE A 304 2.95 -11.71 20.07
C ILE A 304 3.25 -11.14 18.68
N CYS A 305 3.09 -9.83 18.55
CA CYS A 305 3.23 -9.11 17.29
C CYS A 305 4.30 -8.02 17.32
N GLY A 306 4.86 -7.67 18.47
CA GLY A 306 5.93 -6.68 18.57
C GLY A 306 6.97 -7.05 19.60
N PHE A 307 8.20 -6.60 19.39
CA PHE A 307 9.29 -6.69 20.36
C PHE A 307 10.11 -5.41 20.34
N TYR A 308 10.47 -4.91 21.52
CA TYR A 308 11.33 -3.76 21.68
C TYR A 308 12.34 -3.96 22.82
N MET A 309 13.50 -3.33 22.64
CA MET A 309 14.55 -3.26 23.65
C MET A 309 15.17 -1.87 23.58
N ILE A 310 15.02 -1.11 24.66
CA ILE A 310 15.41 0.29 24.76
C ILE A 310 16.30 0.43 25.97
N HIS A 311 17.51 0.93 25.77
CA HIS A 311 18.41 1.26 26.87
C HIS A 311 18.71 2.76 26.83
N HIS A 312 18.38 3.44 27.93
CA HIS A 312 18.21 4.90 27.98
C HIS A 312 17.26 5.39 26.88
N ASP A 313 17.71 6.32 26.04
CA ASP A 313 16.91 6.85 24.93
C ASP A 313 17.17 6.12 23.61
N ARG A 314 17.96 5.04 23.60
CA ARG A 314 18.36 4.34 22.37
C ARG A 314 17.61 3.01 22.21
N CYS A 315 16.96 2.87 21.07
CA CYS A 315 16.28 1.63 20.68
C CYS A 315 17.27 0.66 19.99
N PHE A 316 17.43 -0.53 20.55
CA PHE A 316 18.28 -1.60 20.02
C PHE A 316 17.49 -2.61 19.20
N HIS A 317 16.28 -2.95 19.65
CA HIS A 317 15.29 -3.70 18.89
C HIS A 317 14.01 -2.89 18.81
N PHE A 318 13.44 -2.81 17.62
CA PHE A 318 12.09 -2.32 17.39
C PHE A 318 11.55 -3.02 16.15
N LEU A 319 10.65 -3.97 16.34
CA LEU A 319 10.16 -4.78 15.24
C LEU A 319 8.73 -5.28 15.48
N PHE A 320 7.99 -5.43 14.38
CA PHE A 320 6.59 -5.83 14.40
C PHE A 320 6.30 -6.88 13.33
N SER A 321 5.41 -7.82 13.62
CA SER A 321 4.94 -8.80 12.66
C SER A 321 4.18 -8.12 11.52
N CYS A 322 4.26 -8.65 10.30
CA CYS A 322 3.40 -8.22 9.19
C CYS A 322 1.90 -8.40 9.49
N ARG A 323 1.53 -9.19 10.52
CA ARG A 323 0.15 -9.31 10.99
C ARG A 323 -0.46 -8.00 11.49
N THR A 324 0.37 -7.03 11.90
CA THR A 324 -0.09 -5.72 12.36
C THR A 324 0.11 -4.62 11.32
N LEU A 325 0.49 -4.99 10.09
CA LEU A 325 0.68 -4.03 9.01
C LEU A 325 -0.62 -3.25 8.77
N ASN A 326 -0.51 -1.93 8.61
CA ASN A 326 -1.62 -1.00 8.42
C ASN A 326 -2.62 -0.92 9.60
N MET A 327 -2.28 -1.44 10.79
CA MET A 327 -3.13 -1.31 11.98
C MET A 327 -2.77 -0.11 12.86
N GLY A 328 -1.63 0.55 12.62
CA GLY A 328 -1.17 1.66 13.45
C GLY A 328 -0.39 1.23 14.71
N VAL A 329 -0.10 -0.06 14.88
CA VAL A 329 0.46 -0.61 16.13
C VAL A 329 1.88 -0.10 16.36
N GLU A 330 2.73 -0.11 15.34
CA GLU A 330 4.11 0.35 15.43
C GLU A 330 4.20 1.85 15.73
N GLN A 331 3.32 2.67 15.15
CA GLN A 331 3.21 4.10 15.41
C GLN A 331 2.76 4.36 16.86
N PHE A 332 1.72 3.64 17.31
CA PHE A 332 1.20 3.77 18.66
C PHE A 332 2.24 3.37 19.69
N VAL A 333 2.90 2.22 19.51
CA VAL A 333 3.92 1.71 20.42
C VAL A 333 5.14 2.63 20.44
N TRP A 334 5.60 3.13 19.30
CA TRP A 334 6.71 4.08 19.25
C TRP A 334 6.41 5.36 20.04
N LYS A 335 5.19 5.90 19.89
CA LYS A 335 4.72 7.04 20.66
C LYS A 335 4.59 6.71 22.15
N TRP A 336 4.03 5.54 22.48
CA TRP A 336 3.83 5.06 23.85
C TRP A 336 5.15 4.93 24.62
N LEU A 337 6.20 4.45 23.94
CA LEU A 337 7.55 4.30 24.50
C LEU A 337 8.34 5.62 24.55
N GLY A 338 7.70 6.76 24.31
CA GLY A 338 8.34 8.07 24.40
C GLY A 338 9.21 8.44 23.19
N ARG A 339 9.03 7.76 22.05
CA ARG A 339 9.79 7.99 20.80
C ARG A 339 11.31 7.87 20.99
N PRO A 340 11.81 6.71 21.44
CA PRO A 340 13.24 6.52 21.62
C PRO A 340 13.99 6.77 20.30
N PHE A 341 15.21 7.28 20.41
CA PHE A 341 16.11 7.43 19.28
C PHE A 341 16.41 6.06 18.67
N MET A 342 16.14 5.93 17.39
CA MET A 342 16.38 4.72 16.62
C MET A 342 17.00 5.09 15.29
N ARG A 343 18.13 4.46 14.98
CA ARG A 343 18.68 4.48 13.62
C ARG A 343 17.92 3.45 12.81
N ILE A 344 17.09 3.90 11.87
CA ILE A 344 16.41 3.02 10.93
C ILE A 344 17.45 2.45 9.96
N GLU A 345 17.55 1.13 9.89
CA GLU A 345 18.49 0.44 9.00
C GLU A 345 17.75 -0.18 7.80
N GLY A 346 18.20 0.17 6.59
CA GLY A 346 17.65 -0.36 5.34
C GLY A 346 16.23 0.14 5.02
N LYS A 347 15.59 -0.52 4.04
CA LYS A 347 14.22 -0.20 3.62
C LYS A 347 13.22 -0.79 4.63
N VAL A 348 12.32 0.05 5.12
CA VAL A 348 11.15 -0.31 5.93
C VAL A 348 9.89 0.18 5.21
N ILE A 349 8.78 -0.55 5.37
CA ILE A 349 7.53 -0.28 4.63
C ILE A 349 6.58 0.68 5.36
N SER A 350 6.84 0.96 6.64
CA SER A 350 5.96 1.77 7.48
C SER A 350 6.63 3.06 7.94
N ASP A 351 5.88 4.17 7.84
CA ASP A 351 6.23 5.44 8.47
C ASP A 351 5.66 5.47 9.90
N ILE A 352 6.54 5.55 10.90
CA ILE A 352 6.19 5.56 12.32
C ILE A 352 5.65 6.91 12.82
N GLY A 353 5.63 7.95 11.97
CA GLY A 353 5.22 9.30 12.33
C GLY A 353 3.69 9.56 12.35
N MET A 354 2.88 8.66 11.80
CA MET A 354 1.43 8.86 11.67
C MET A 354 0.73 8.87 13.04
N PRO A 355 -0.22 9.81 13.29
CA PRO A 355 -1.01 9.80 14.52
C PRO A 355 -1.96 8.60 14.53
N VAL A 356 -2.02 7.92 15.67
CA VAL A 356 -2.92 6.78 15.91
C VAL A 356 -3.69 7.02 17.19
N ASP A 357 -5.02 6.95 17.10
CA ASP A 357 -5.95 7.19 18.19
C ASP A 357 -7.06 6.14 18.31
N TRP A 358 -6.99 5.07 17.51
CA TRP A 358 -7.94 3.94 17.52
C TRP A 358 -7.45 2.72 18.30
N ILE A 359 -6.26 2.78 18.91
CA ILE A 359 -5.68 1.68 19.68
C ILE A 359 -5.90 1.89 21.18
N THR A 360 -6.41 0.86 21.85
CA THR A 360 -6.62 0.83 23.30
C THR A 360 -5.60 -0.09 23.97
N VAL A 361 -4.95 0.37 25.05
CA VAL A 361 -4.10 -0.49 25.88
C VAL A 361 -4.97 -1.22 26.90
N VAL A 362 -4.85 -2.54 26.95
CA VAL A 362 -5.56 -3.44 27.88
C VAL A 362 -4.56 -4.25 28.71
N PRO A 363 -4.97 -4.83 29.87
CA PRO A 363 -4.08 -5.64 30.70
C PRO A 363 -3.50 -6.86 29.96
N ASP A 364 -4.33 -7.57 29.20
CA ASP A 364 -3.88 -8.64 28.32
C ASP A 364 -4.80 -8.69 27.09
N ALA A 365 -4.20 -8.58 25.90
CA ALA A 365 -4.88 -8.60 24.62
C ALA A 365 -5.41 -10.00 24.27
N ASP A 366 -4.82 -11.06 24.81
CA ASP A 366 -5.27 -12.43 24.54
C ASP A 366 -6.48 -12.84 25.40
N VAL A 367 -6.82 -12.07 26.46
CA VAL A 367 -7.97 -12.35 27.30
C VAL A 367 -9.24 -12.10 26.49
N ALA A 368 -9.83 -13.21 26.04
CA ALA A 368 -11.06 -13.27 25.30
C ALA A 368 -12.15 -12.38 25.94
N THR A 369 -12.81 -11.56 25.13
CA THR A 369 -14.22 -11.25 25.39
C THR A 369 -14.98 -12.56 25.43
N ALA A 370 -15.88 -12.75 26.39
CA ALA A 370 -16.51 -14.03 26.79
C ALA A 370 -17.19 -14.90 25.69
N ALA A 371 -17.10 -14.53 24.41
CA ALA A 371 -17.60 -15.27 23.26
C ALA A 371 -16.61 -16.31 22.68
N ASP A 372 -15.30 -16.25 22.95
CA ASP A 372 -14.29 -17.04 22.20
C ASP A 372 -13.91 -18.42 22.77
N THR A 373 -14.27 -18.74 24.02
CA THR A 373 -13.76 -19.95 24.71
C THR A 373 -14.57 -21.24 24.48
N ALA A 374 -15.67 -21.21 23.72
CA ALA A 374 -16.61 -22.33 23.69
C ALA A 374 -16.39 -23.42 22.61
N THR A 375 -15.51 -23.26 21.61
CA THR A 375 -15.49 -24.20 20.45
C THR A 375 -14.11 -24.40 19.79
N GLN A 376 -13.03 -24.64 20.54
CA GLN A 376 -11.71 -24.89 19.94
C GLN A 376 -11.52 -26.32 19.40
N GLY A 377 -12.38 -27.28 19.78
CA GLY A 377 -12.18 -28.71 19.52
C GLY A 377 -12.62 -29.24 18.15
N ASP A 378 -13.28 -28.44 17.30
CA ASP A 378 -13.97 -28.96 16.10
C ASP A 378 -13.88 -28.05 14.86
N ARG A 379 -12.89 -27.15 14.84
CA ARG A 379 -12.74 -26.17 13.75
C ARG A 379 -11.88 -26.75 12.62
N PRO A 380 -12.28 -26.58 11.34
CA PRO A 380 -11.45 -27.01 10.22
C PRO A 380 -10.11 -26.28 10.24
N THR A 381 -9.06 -26.96 9.80
CA THR A 381 -7.70 -26.42 9.72
C THR A 381 -7.41 -25.95 8.30
N LEU A 382 -7.08 -24.67 8.15
CA LEU A 382 -6.70 -24.05 6.88
C LEU A 382 -5.18 -23.90 6.79
N CYS A 383 -4.56 -24.42 5.73
CA CYS A 383 -3.19 -24.04 5.36
C CYS A 383 -3.25 -22.83 4.42
N ILE A 384 -2.68 -21.70 4.85
CA ILE A 384 -2.59 -20.47 4.07
C ILE A 384 -1.18 -20.36 3.53
N ARG A 385 -1.03 -20.45 2.21
CA ARG A 385 0.26 -20.43 1.54
C ARG A 385 0.31 -19.36 0.45
N GLY A 386 1.35 -18.53 0.51
CA GLY A 386 1.52 -17.41 -0.41
C GLY A 386 2.44 -16.34 0.15
N ALA A 387 2.28 -15.12 -0.33
CA ALA A 387 3.06 -14.01 0.15
C ALA A 387 2.79 -13.65 1.63
N CYS A 388 3.70 -12.93 2.28
CA CYS A 388 3.59 -12.58 3.71
C CYS A 388 2.36 -11.72 4.04
N ASP A 389 1.76 -11.07 3.05
CA ASP A 389 0.54 -10.29 3.19
C ASP A 389 -0.70 -11.17 3.40
N MET A 390 -0.67 -12.44 2.97
CA MET A 390 -1.73 -13.42 3.26
C MET A 390 -1.90 -13.70 4.75
N LEU A 391 -0.92 -13.32 5.60
CA LEU A 391 -1.09 -13.32 7.05
C LEU A 391 -2.20 -12.37 7.51
N MET A 392 -2.49 -11.30 6.76
CA MET A 392 -3.61 -10.40 7.02
C MET A 392 -4.95 -11.12 6.86
N THR A 393 -5.07 -11.96 5.85
CA THR A 393 -6.25 -12.82 5.65
C THR A 393 -6.40 -13.83 6.80
N SER A 394 -5.31 -14.49 7.19
CA SER A 394 -5.29 -15.44 8.32
C SER A 394 -5.89 -14.85 9.60
N ASN A 395 -5.60 -13.59 9.88
CA ASN A 395 -6.08 -12.91 11.08
C ASN A 395 -7.61 -12.89 11.18
N PHE A 396 -8.32 -12.61 10.09
CA PHE A 396 -9.79 -12.60 10.06
C PHE A 396 -10.41 -13.99 10.13
N LEU A 397 -9.62 -15.03 9.79
CA LEU A 397 -10.09 -16.42 9.76
C LEU A 397 -10.01 -17.10 11.12
N ARG A 398 -8.99 -16.80 11.92
CA ARG A 398 -8.62 -17.51 13.17
C ARG A 398 -9.73 -17.59 14.23
N ASN A 399 -10.68 -16.66 14.21
CA ASN A 399 -11.84 -16.73 15.10
C ASN A 399 -12.83 -17.85 14.77
N ARG A 400 -12.76 -18.42 13.56
CA ARG A 400 -13.67 -19.47 13.09
C ARG A 400 -12.97 -20.75 12.69
N VAL A 401 -11.69 -20.70 12.34
CA VAL A 401 -10.92 -21.85 11.84
C VAL A 401 -9.54 -21.92 12.49
N ASN A 402 -8.92 -23.10 12.47
CA ASN A 402 -7.51 -23.24 12.80
C ASN A 402 -6.65 -22.87 11.57
N THR A 403 -5.46 -22.31 11.76
CA THR A 403 -4.60 -21.89 10.64
C THR A 403 -3.18 -22.44 10.75
N ILE A 404 -2.66 -22.98 9.64
CA ILE A 404 -1.25 -23.27 9.38
C ILE A 404 -0.77 -22.21 8.37
N GLU A 405 0.34 -21.54 8.65
CA GLU A 405 0.81 -20.40 7.84
C GLU A 405 2.14 -20.71 7.16
N GLU A 406 2.13 -20.73 5.83
CA GLU A 406 3.30 -20.98 4.99
C GLU A 406 3.55 -19.79 4.07
N THR A 407 4.06 -18.71 4.67
CA THR A 407 4.36 -17.48 3.94
C THR A 407 5.86 -17.21 3.89
N ASN A 408 6.27 -16.32 2.98
CA ASN A 408 7.69 -16.02 2.83
C ASN A 408 8.26 -15.32 4.06
N TYR A 409 9.52 -15.60 4.33
CA TYR A 409 10.29 -14.91 5.35
C TYR A 409 11.77 -14.82 4.96
N PRO A 410 12.52 -13.81 5.44
CA PRO A 410 13.96 -13.74 5.33
C PRO A 410 14.64 -14.81 6.20
N TYR A 411 15.69 -15.44 5.70
CA TYR A 411 16.59 -16.29 6.46
C TYR A 411 18.03 -15.96 6.07
N GLN A 412 18.82 -15.40 7.00
CA GLN A 412 20.17 -14.88 6.72
C GLN A 412 20.23 -13.94 5.49
N GLY A 413 19.13 -13.24 5.22
CA GLY A 413 18.96 -12.37 4.06
C GLY A 413 18.50 -13.02 2.76
N TRP A 414 18.48 -14.34 2.72
CA TRP A 414 17.85 -15.11 1.65
C TRP A 414 16.34 -15.14 1.83
N GLU A 415 15.60 -15.13 0.73
CA GLU A 415 14.15 -15.28 0.78
C GLU A 415 13.78 -16.76 0.81
N ILE A 416 13.04 -17.14 1.85
CA ILE A 416 12.34 -18.42 1.90
C ILE A 416 11.01 -18.21 1.21
N ILE A 417 10.90 -18.72 -0.01
CA ILE A 417 9.82 -18.39 -0.94
C ILE A 417 8.73 -19.46 -0.87
N SER A 418 7.45 -19.08 -0.82
CA SER A 418 6.34 -20.03 -0.79
C SER A 418 5.88 -20.51 -2.19
N SER A 419 6.76 -20.52 -3.20
CA SER A 419 6.39 -20.82 -4.58
C SER A 419 5.99 -22.30 -4.78
N PRO A 420 5.23 -22.64 -5.85
CA PRO A 420 4.91 -24.03 -6.20
C PRO A 420 6.16 -24.89 -6.42
N ARG A 421 7.23 -24.28 -6.94
CA ARG A 421 8.50 -24.97 -7.18
C ARG A 421 9.13 -25.49 -5.89
N ILE A 422 8.99 -24.80 -4.76
CA ILE A 422 9.47 -25.28 -3.46
C ILE A 422 8.69 -26.52 -3.01
N ALA A 423 7.36 -26.55 -3.18
CA ALA A 423 6.56 -27.72 -2.84
C ALA A 423 6.91 -28.92 -3.76
N ALA A 424 7.11 -28.69 -5.05
CA ALA A 424 7.51 -29.73 -5.99
C ALA A 424 8.94 -30.26 -5.76
N LEU A 425 9.86 -29.42 -5.26
CA LEU A 425 11.22 -29.85 -4.91
C LEU A 425 11.23 -30.87 -3.77
N HIS A 426 10.23 -30.88 -2.90
CA HIS A 426 10.14 -31.84 -1.80
C HIS A 426 10.25 -33.30 -2.28
N GLU A 427 9.57 -33.63 -3.38
CA GLU A 427 9.64 -34.97 -3.98
C GLU A 427 11.03 -35.25 -4.61
N GLU A 428 11.64 -34.22 -5.20
CA GLU A 428 12.97 -34.29 -5.82
C GLU A 428 14.10 -34.45 -4.79
N LEU A 429 13.87 -34.10 -3.51
CA LEU A 429 14.84 -34.32 -2.42
C LEU A 429 15.19 -35.78 -2.18
N SER A 430 14.37 -36.72 -2.69
CA SER A 430 14.65 -38.15 -2.60
C SER A 430 15.62 -38.64 -3.67
N GLN A 431 15.95 -37.80 -4.67
CA GLN A 431 16.91 -38.16 -5.71
C GLN A 431 18.34 -38.20 -5.14
N PRO A 432 19.19 -39.14 -5.60
CA PRO A 432 20.57 -39.24 -5.14
C PRO A 432 21.35 -37.92 -5.31
N GLY A 433 22.04 -37.49 -4.26
CA GLY A 433 22.91 -36.30 -4.27
C GLY A 433 22.20 -34.94 -4.14
N VAL A 434 20.87 -34.86 -4.23
CA VAL A 434 20.14 -33.57 -4.12
C VAL A 434 20.26 -32.96 -2.72
N ARG A 435 20.12 -33.75 -1.65
CA ARG A 435 20.26 -33.23 -0.28
C ARG A 435 21.67 -32.71 0.00
N ASP A 436 22.70 -33.45 -0.43
CA ASP A 436 24.09 -33.06 -0.25
C ASP A 436 24.44 -31.81 -1.07
N LEU A 437 23.88 -31.69 -2.28
CA LEU A 437 23.96 -30.50 -3.12
C LEU A 437 23.38 -29.27 -2.39
N LEU A 438 22.17 -29.38 -1.86
CA LEU A 438 21.46 -28.27 -1.21
C LEU A 438 22.09 -27.86 0.12
N ALA A 439 22.67 -28.81 0.88
CA ALA A 439 23.35 -28.53 2.14
C ALA A 439 24.62 -27.65 1.97
N ARG A 440 25.15 -27.55 0.75
CA ARG A 440 26.31 -26.71 0.42
C ARG A 440 25.93 -25.30 -0.02
N LEU A 441 24.63 -25.02 -0.21
CA LEU A 441 24.17 -23.72 -0.67
C LEU A 441 23.97 -22.76 0.51
N PRO A 442 24.27 -21.46 0.32
CA PRO A 442 23.92 -20.46 1.32
C PRO A 442 22.40 -20.27 1.42
N GLY A 443 21.91 -19.94 2.62
CA GLY A 443 20.51 -19.57 2.82
C GLY A 443 19.50 -20.71 2.70
N ILE A 444 19.91 -21.96 2.89
CA ILE A 444 19.03 -23.13 2.92
C ILE A 444 18.85 -23.60 4.37
N PRO A 445 17.82 -23.13 5.10
CA PRO A 445 17.52 -23.70 6.41
C PRO A 445 17.06 -25.17 6.27
N PRO A 446 17.24 -26.02 7.30
CA PRO A 446 16.89 -27.44 7.24
C PRO A 446 15.45 -27.72 6.82
N ASN A 447 14.51 -26.83 7.18
CA ASN A 447 13.08 -26.95 6.92
C ASN A 447 12.61 -26.17 5.67
N ARG A 448 13.51 -25.67 4.81
CA ARG A 448 13.15 -24.84 3.64
C ARG A 448 12.09 -25.47 2.72
N PHE A 449 12.09 -26.79 2.63
CA PHE A 449 11.23 -27.57 1.72
C PHE A 449 10.11 -28.32 2.44
N GLU A 450 9.95 -28.10 3.74
CA GLU A 450 8.80 -28.64 4.48
C GLU A 450 7.54 -27.87 4.10
N THR A 451 6.45 -28.60 3.84
CA THR A 451 5.16 -28.00 3.53
C THR A 451 4.02 -28.93 3.91
N ASP A 452 2.94 -28.35 4.41
CA ASP A 452 1.71 -29.04 4.73
C ASP A 452 1.06 -29.65 3.50
N ILE A 453 1.30 -29.10 2.30
CA ILE A 453 0.86 -29.67 1.03
C ILE A 453 1.30 -31.14 0.91
N VAL A 454 2.46 -31.49 1.47
CA VAL A 454 2.96 -32.87 1.50
C VAL A 454 2.45 -33.64 2.71
N THR A 455 2.45 -33.03 3.91
CA THR A 455 2.05 -33.75 5.13
C THR A 455 0.54 -34.00 5.22
N GLY A 456 -0.28 -33.18 4.55
CA GLY A 456 -1.71 -33.36 4.44
C GLY A 456 -2.52 -33.06 5.71
N ARG A 457 -1.98 -32.28 6.66
CA ARG A 457 -2.63 -32.06 7.97
C ARG A 457 -3.82 -31.11 7.89
N ALA A 458 -3.76 -30.09 7.04
CA ALA A 458 -4.88 -29.17 6.84
C ALA A 458 -6.04 -29.82 6.09
N ASP A 459 -7.26 -29.37 6.39
CA ASP A 459 -8.50 -29.76 5.72
C ASP A 459 -8.72 -28.96 4.43
N VAL A 460 -8.33 -27.69 4.45
CA VAL A 460 -8.50 -26.73 3.36
C VAL A 460 -7.17 -26.02 3.08
N TYR A 461 -6.85 -25.81 1.82
CA TYR A 461 -5.64 -25.10 1.38
C TYR A 461 -6.02 -23.81 0.67
N VAL A 462 -5.61 -22.67 1.22
CA VAL A 462 -5.78 -21.34 0.62
C VAL A 462 -4.47 -20.96 -0.04
N LEU A 463 -4.45 -20.87 -1.38
CA LEU A 463 -3.24 -20.69 -2.18
C LEU A 463 -3.26 -19.37 -2.95
N SER A 464 -2.16 -18.61 -2.86
CA SER A 464 -1.89 -17.41 -3.67
C SER A 464 -0.47 -17.46 -4.26
N PHE A 465 -0.29 -16.94 -5.48
CA PHE A 465 0.91 -17.17 -6.30
C PHE A 465 1.66 -15.88 -6.70
N SER A 466 1.55 -14.79 -5.92
CA SER A 466 2.25 -13.52 -6.22
C SER A 466 3.78 -13.64 -6.21
N GLN A 467 4.30 -14.68 -5.55
CA GLN A 467 5.73 -14.86 -5.30
C GLN A 467 6.59 -15.20 -6.51
N GLU A 468 5.96 -15.61 -7.61
CA GLU A 468 6.64 -15.87 -8.89
C GLU A 468 7.38 -14.64 -9.45
N SER A 469 7.03 -13.44 -8.97
CA SER A 469 7.62 -12.17 -9.37
C SER A 469 8.87 -11.78 -8.60
N PHE A 470 9.32 -12.51 -7.57
CA PHE A 470 10.39 -12.03 -6.66
C PHE A 470 11.72 -12.81 -6.73
N HIS A 471 11.79 -13.94 -7.44
CA HIS A 471 12.97 -14.79 -7.45
C HIS A 471 13.52 -15.11 -8.85
N GLY A 472 14.82 -15.42 -8.91
CA GLY A 472 15.45 -16.04 -10.07
C GLY A 472 15.40 -17.57 -9.97
N LEU A 473 15.47 -18.25 -11.11
CA LEU A 473 15.53 -19.71 -11.20
C LEU A 473 16.95 -20.14 -11.57
N TYR A 474 17.46 -21.13 -10.85
CA TYR A 474 18.81 -21.66 -11.01
C TYR A 474 18.77 -23.17 -11.19
N ARG A 475 19.33 -23.67 -12.30
CA ARG A 475 19.40 -25.11 -12.59
C ARG A 475 20.74 -25.66 -12.14
N SER A 476 20.72 -26.73 -11.34
CA SER A 476 21.93 -27.49 -11.02
C SER A 476 22.44 -28.23 -12.26
N ARG A 477 23.74 -28.16 -12.50
CA ARG A 477 24.41 -28.88 -13.59
C ARG A 477 24.52 -30.38 -13.31
N SER A 478 24.73 -30.76 -12.06
CA SER A 478 24.91 -32.16 -11.66
C SER A 478 23.59 -32.93 -11.57
N THR A 479 22.53 -32.31 -11.06
CA THR A 479 21.26 -33.00 -10.79
C THR A 479 20.12 -32.55 -11.71
N GLY A 480 20.24 -31.39 -12.35
CA GLY A 480 19.20 -30.82 -13.22
C GLY A 480 18.02 -30.19 -12.47
N ILE A 481 17.99 -30.24 -11.12
CA ILE A 481 16.94 -29.61 -10.32
C ILE A 481 16.95 -28.09 -10.53
N ILE A 482 15.79 -27.46 -10.41
CA ILE A 482 15.63 -26.01 -10.56
C ILE A 482 15.21 -25.42 -9.23
N LEU A 483 16.05 -24.56 -8.67
CA LEU A 483 15.87 -23.92 -7.37
C LEU A 483 15.52 -22.44 -7.54
N PRO A 484 14.42 -21.95 -6.94
CA PRO A 484 14.15 -20.52 -6.85
C PRO A 484 15.02 -19.90 -5.75
N MET A 485 15.72 -18.82 -6.09
CA MET A 485 16.55 -18.06 -5.14
C MET A 485 16.29 -16.56 -5.27
N GLY A 486 16.17 -15.90 -4.11
CA GLY A 486 16.04 -14.46 -3.96
C GLY A 486 16.78 -13.99 -2.71
N HIS A 487 17.25 -12.76 -2.72
CA HIS A 487 17.97 -12.14 -1.60
C HIS A 487 17.59 -10.67 -1.46
N TYR A 488 17.29 -10.18 -0.25
CA TYR A 488 16.70 -8.84 -0.07
C TYR A 488 17.64 -7.67 -0.42
N LYS A 489 18.96 -7.90 -0.39
CA LYS A 489 19.97 -6.90 -0.82
C LYS A 489 20.23 -6.89 -2.33
N LEU A 490 19.64 -7.83 -3.06
CA LEU A 490 19.73 -7.90 -4.51
C LEU A 490 18.39 -7.47 -5.11
N PRO A 491 18.38 -6.85 -6.30
CA PRO A 491 17.13 -6.42 -6.93
C PRO A 491 16.16 -7.59 -7.15
N TYR A 492 14.89 -7.38 -6.79
CA TYR A 492 13.80 -8.35 -7.02
C TYR A 492 13.52 -8.58 -8.50
N TYR A 493 13.55 -7.51 -9.28
CA TYR A 493 13.53 -7.52 -10.73
C TYR A 493 14.29 -6.32 -11.25
N LEU A 494 14.69 -6.41 -12.52
CA LEU A 494 15.37 -5.33 -13.23
C LEU A 494 14.33 -4.32 -13.77
N PRO A 495 14.72 -3.09 -14.16
CA PRO A 495 13.79 -2.05 -14.62
C PRO A 495 12.85 -2.46 -15.75
N GLU A 496 13.21 -3.49 -16.53
CA GLU A 496 12.40 -4.08 -17.61
C GLU A 496 11.17 -4.86 -17.10
N GLY A 497 11.03 -5.01 -15.77
CA GLY A 497 9.85 -5.56 -15.12
C GLY A 497 10.05 -6.97 -14.54
N PRO A 498 8.99 -7.58 -13.98
CA PRO A 498 9.07 -8.80 -13.16
C PRO A 498 9.69 -10.02 -13.85
N HIS A 499 9.66 -10.07 -15.19
CA HIS A 499 10.30 -11.12 -15.98
C HIS A 499 11.82 -11.04 -16.01
N ALA A 500 12.38 -9.84 -15.89
CA ALA A 500 13.81 -9.59 -15.94
C ALA A 500 14.40 -9.77 -14.54
N LYS A 501 15.33 -10.72 -14.41
CA LYS A 501 15.97 -11.07 -13.13
C LYS A 501 17.46 -10.89 -13.19
N PHE A 502 18.02 -10.46 -12.07
CA PHE A 502 19.45 -10.31 -11.88
C PHE A 502 20.08 -11.70 -11.68
N ASP A 503 21.09 -12.03 -12.47
CA ASP A 503 21.81 -13.31 -12.40
C ASP A 503 22.87 -13.29 -11.30
N TYR A 504 22.63 -14.04 -10.22
CA TYR A 504 23.52 -14.08 -9.06
C TYR A 504 24.84 -14.80 -9.36
N THR A 505 24.88 -15.69 -10.37
CA THR A 505 26.10 -16.42 -10.74
C THR A 505 27.17 -15.52 -11.36
N THR A 506 26.79 -14.31 -11.79
CA THR A 506 27.72 -13.31 -12.32
C THR A 506 28.51 -12.57 -11.23
N LEU A 507 28.03 -12.56 -9.98
CA LEU A 507 28.65 -11.82 -8.88
C LEU A 507 29.85 -12.56 -8.29
N SER A 508 30.98 -11.88 -8.14
CA SER A 508 32.11 -12.40 -7.35
C SER A 508 31.77 -12.46 -5.85
N HIS A 509 32.60 -13.14 -5.05
CA HIS A 509 32.44 -13.08 -3.59
C HIS A 509 32.66 -11.66 -3.06
N ASP A 510 33.64 -10.93 -3.60
CA ASP A 510 33.88 -9.52 -3.27
C ASP A 510 32.68 -8.62 -3.60
N ASP A 511 31.98 -8.91 -4.71
CA ASP A 511 30.73 -8.21 -5.07
C ASP A 511 29.63 -8.39 -4.02
N LEU A 512 29.54 -9.56 -3.40
CA LEU A 512 28.59 -9.82 -2.32
C LEU A 512 28.96 -8.98 -1.10
N LEU A 513 30.23 -8.98 -0.70
CA LEU A 513 30.72 -8.19 0.44
C LEU A 513 30.51 -6.69 0.21
N ALA A 514 30.76 -6.20 -0.99
CA ALA A 514 30.52 -4.80 -1.37
C ALA A 514 29.03 -4.40 -1.28
N ARG A 515 28.12 -5.38 -1.37
CA ARG A 515 26.68 -5.22 -1.19
C ARG A 515 26.22 -5.58 0.23
N ASP A 516 27.17 -5.72 1.16
CA ASP A 516 26.94 -6.07 2.56
C ASP A 516 26.25 -7.44 2.73
N ILE A 517 26.45 -8.35 1.78
CA ILE A 517 25.99 -9.74 1.86
C ILE A 517 27.14 -10.55 2.44
N SER A 518 27.06 -10.81 3.74
CA SER A 518 28.07 -11.53 4.52
C SER A 518 27.56 -12.91 4.96
N GLY A 519 28.42 -13.71 5.61
CA GLY A 519 28.06 -15.06 6.10
C GLY A 519 28.14 -16.17 5.05
N ILE A 520 28.67 -15.87 3.87
CA ILE A 520 28.90 -16.84 2.79
C ILE A 520 30.41 -16.98 2.62
N THR A 521 30.94 -18.21 2.60
CA THR A 521 32.38 -18.41 2.36
C THR A 521 32.70 -18.29 0.86
N PRO A 522 33.92 -17.89 0.48
CA PRO A 522 34.34 -17.87 -0.92
C PRO A 522 34.14 -19.22 -1.62
N GLU A 523 34.41 -20.33 -0.93
CA GLU A 523 34.28 -21.69 -1.47
C GLU A 523 32.81 -22.07 -1.70
N ALA A 524 31.91 -21.70 -0.78
CA ALA A 524 30.48 -21.95 -0.92
C ALA A 524 29.89 -21.12 -2.08
N TRP A 525 30.35 -19.88 -2.25
CA TRP A 525 29.89 -19.02 -3.35
C TRP A 525 30.42 -19.49 -4.71
N GLU A 526 31.69 -19.87 -4.78
CA GLU A 526 32.27 -20.42 -6.00
C GLU A 526 31.64 -21.77 -6.37
N PHE A 527 31.26 -22.57 -5.38
CA PHE A 527 30.45 -23.75 -5.61
C PHE A 527 29.10 -23.40 -6.25
N PHE A 528 28.35 -22.44 -5.69
CA PHE A 528 27.09 -22.00 -6.28
C PHE A 528 27.26 -21.55 -7.74
N ARG A 529 28.25 -20.69 -8.02
CA ARG A 529 28.54 -20.17 -9.37
C ARG A 529 28.91 -21.26 -10.38
N SER A 530 29.67 -22.27 -9.96
CA SER A 530 30.11 -23.34 -10.85
C SER A 530 29.05 -24.41 -11.06
N GLU A 531 28.29 -24.75 -10.00
CA GLU A 531 27.30 -25.82 -10.00
C GLU A 531 25.95 -25.39 -10.59
N PHE A 532 25.58 -24.11 -10.47
CA PHE A 532 24.30 -23.62 -10.95
C PHE A 532 24.43 -22.75 -12.18
N GLU A 533 23.46 -22.88 -13.09
CA GLU A 533 23.26 -21.93 -14.18
C GLU A 533 21.96 -21.17 -13.98
N PHE A 534 22.00 -19.88 -14.25
CA PHE A 534 20.81 -19.04 -14.24
C PHE A 534 19.94 -19.33 -15.46
N VAL A 535 18.67 -19.66 -15.23
CA VAL A 535 17.71 -19.99 -16.28
C VAL A 535 16.62 -18.93 -16.46
N GLY A 536 16.81 -17.75 -15.85
CA GLY A 536 15.90 -16.61 -15.94
C GLY A 536 14.99 -16.45 -14.73
N GLY A 537 13.97 -15.60 -14.88
CA GLY A 537 12.90 -15.41 -13.88
C GLY A 537 11.75 -16.40 -14.05
N PHE A 538 10.54 -15.88 -14.04
CA PHE A 538 9.32 -16.67 -14.19
C PHE A 538 9.35 -17.55 -15.45
N ASN A 539 9.11 -18.85 -15.27
CA ASN A 539 8.98 -19.80 -16.36
C ASN A 539 7.59 -20.43 -16.36
N ARG A 540 6.77 -20.04 -17.35
CA ARG A 540 5.38 -20.47 -17.48
C ARG A 540 5.20 -22.00 -17.47
N ASN A 541 6.10 -22.76 -18.10
CA ASN A 541 5.96 -24.21 -18.21
C ASN A 541 6.25 -24.91 -16.88
N ILE A 542 7.29 -24.46 -16.18
CA ILE A 542 7.64 -24.95 -14.84
C ILE A 542 6.49 -24.63 -13.89
N PHE A 543 6.05 -23.38 -13.86
CA PHE A 543 4.95 -22.94 -13.02
C PHE A 543 3.66 -23.73 -13.27
N TYR A 544 3.24 -23.86 -14.54
CA TYR A 544 2.05 -24.62 -14.91
C TYR A 544 2.14 -26.08 -14.44
N ARG A 545 3.29 -26.74 -14.68
CA ARG A 545 3.52 -28.13 -14.25
C ARG A 545 3.41 -28.25 -12.73
N ASP A 546 4.04 -27.35 -11.99
CA ASP A 546 4.16 -27.43 -10.54
C ASP A 546 2.83 -27.13 -9.83
N VAL A 547 2.07 -26.11 -10.28
CA VAL A 547 0.71 -25.86 -9.76
C VAL A 547 -0.21 -27.04 -10.08
N ARG A 548 -0.16 -27.58 -11.30
CA ARG A 548 -0.96 -28.75 -11.69
C ARG A 548 -0.62 -29.98 -10.84
N HIS A 549 0.66 -30.15 -10.48
CA HIS A 549 1.10 -31.20 -9.59
C HIS A 549 0.51 -31.07 -8.18
N ILE A 550 0.60 -29.88 -7.58
CA ILE A 550 0.00 -29.57 -6.27
C ILE A 550 -1.51 -29.82 -6.31
N PHE A 551 -2.21 -29.30 -7.33
CA PHE A 551 -3.66 -29.46 -7.45
C PHE A 551 -4.06 -30.94 -7.58
N ARG A 552 -3.32 -31.72 -8.37
CA ARG A 552 -3.54 -33.16 -8.48
C ARG A 552 -3.30 -33.88 -7.17
N HIS A 553 -2.24 -33.54 -6.45
CA HIS A 553 -1.90 -34.13 -5.16
C HIS A 553 -3.03 -33.89 -4.15
N LEU A 554 -3.42 -32.63 -3.95
CA LEU A 554 -4.47 -32.24 -3.00
C LEU A 554 -5.84 -32.80 -3.38
N LYS A 555 -6.19 -32.80 -4.68
CA LYS A 555 -7.43 -33.42 -5.17
C LYS A 555 -7.48 -34.91 -4.90
N LYS A 556 -6.37 -35.63 -5.14
CA LYS A 556 -6.27 -37.07 -4.86
C LYS A 556 -6.39 -37.37 -3.37
N ALA A 557 -5.87 -36.46 -2.52
CA ALA A 557 -6.00 -36.54 -1.07
C ALA A 557 -7.39 -36.12 -0.54
N GLY A 558 -8.33 -35.75 -1.40
CA GLY A 558 -9.68 -35.33 -1.02
C GLY A 558 -9.72 -33.99 -0.28
N LYS A 559 -8.69 -33.15 -0.43
CA LYS A 559 -8.59 -31.85 0.24
C LYS A 559 -9.31 -30.77 -0.57
N THR A 560 -9.88 -29.79 0.14
CA THR A 560 -10.44 -28.59 -0.49
C THR A 560 -9.32 -27.60 -0.77
N VAL A 561 -9.32 -26.98 -1.96
CA VAL A 561 -8.37 -25.93 -2.33
C VAL A 561 -9.15 -24.69 -2.74
N ILE A 562 -8.80 -23.55 -2.18
CA ILE A 562 -9.32 -22.23 -2.54
C ILE A 562 -8.14 -21.43 -3.10
N VAL A 563 -8.28 -20.96 -4.33
CA VAL A 563 -7.26 -20.12 -4.97
C VAL A 563 -7.65 -18.66 -4.80
N VAL A 564 -6.74 -17.85 -4.26
CA VAL A 564 -6.89 -16.40 -4.20
C VAL A 564 -6.13 -15.79 -5.38
N GLY A 565 -6.87 -15.12 -6.25
CA GLY A 565 -6.32 -14.41 -7.41
C GLY A 565 -5.48 -13.19 -7.00
N LEU A 566 -4.76 -12.65 -7.97
CA LEU A 566 -3.91 -11.48 -7.78
C LEU A 566 -4.56 -10.21 -8.35
N ASN A 567 -4.17 -9.06 -7.83
CA ASN A 567 -4.59 -7.77 -8.36
C ASN A 567 -3.96 -7.53 -9.74
N ALA A 568 -4.78 -7.24 -10.75
CA ALA A 568 -4.31 -6.95 -12.10
C ALA A 568 -4.83 -5.59 -12.62
N THR A 569 -5.61 -4.86 -11.82
CA THR A 569 -6.39 -3.71 -12.30
C THR A 569 -5.98 -2.40 -11.63
N VAL A 570 -5.73 -2.40 -10.32
CA VAL A 570 -5.56 -1.19 -9.51
C VAL A 570 -4.12 -1.03 -9.04
N GLY A 571 -3.49 0.12 -9.29
CA GLY A 571 -2.12 0.44 -8.88
C GLY A 571 -1.30 1.14 -9.96
N ARG A 572 -0.10 1.62 -9.59
CA ARG A 572 0.77 2.45 -10.45
C ARG A 572 1.90 1.67 -11.14
N ASP A 573 2.37 0.59 -10.54
CA ASP A 573 3.36 -0.30 -11.15
C ASP A 573 2.66 -1.20 -12.17
N ARG A 574 2.60 -0.73 -13.42
CA ARG A 574 1.97 -1.47 -14.52
C ARG A 574 2.67 -2.81 -14.82
N PRO A 575 4.00 -2.89 -14.85
CA PRO A 575 4.70 -4.16 -15.05
C PRO A 575 4.30 -5.27 -14.06
N ILE A 576 4.15 -4.96 -12.76
CA ILE A 576 3.72 -5.99 -11.78
C ILE A 576 2.25 -6.39 -11.95
N LEU A 577 1.35 -5.44 -12.26
CA LEU A 577 -0.07 -5.74 -12.49
C LEU A 577 -0.28 -6.60 -13.73
N GLU A 578 0.46 -6.32 -14.82
CA GLU A 578 0.46 -7.15 -16.03
C GLU A 578 0.95 -8.58 -15.73
N PHE A 579 2.01 -8.70 -14.93
CA PHE A 579 2.52 -9.99 -14.48
C PHE A 579 1.49 -10.75 -13.64
N PHE A 580 0.83 -10.09 -12.69
CA PHE A 580 -0.24 -10.68 -11.88
C PHE A 580 -1.44 -11.12 -12.74
N GLY A 581 -1.83 -10.33 -13.73
CA GLY A 581 -2.82 -10.72 -14.73
C GLY A 581 -2.43 -11.99 -15.50
N MET A 582 -1.15 -12.13 -15.86
CA MET A 582 -0.64 -13.36 -16.49
C MET A 582 -0.74 -14.57 -15.57
N ILE A 583 -0.35 -14.45 -14.29
CA ILE A 583 -0.50 -15.54 -13.32
C ILE A 583 -1.97 -15.96 -13.21
N ASN A 584 -2.89 -15.00 -13.07
CA ASN A 584 -4.32 -15.26 -13.01
C ASN A 584 -4.81 -16.01 -14.27
N SER A 585 -4.36 -15.61 -15.47
CA SER A 585 -4.71 -16.26 -16.73
C SER A 585 -4.30 -17.74 -16.82
N ILE A 586 -3.35 -18.17 -15.98
CA ILE A 586 -2.88 -19.56 -15.90
C ILE A 586 -3.65 -20.30 -14.81
N VAL A 587 -3.75 -19.71 -13.62
CA VAL A 587 -4.25 -20.41 -12.43
C VAL A 587 -5.76 -20.50 -12.42
N GLN A 588 -6.49 -19.47 -12.87
CA GLN A 588 -7.96 -19.47 -12.84
C GLN A 588 -8.57 -20.58 -13.71
N PRO A 589 -8.16 -20.80 -14.97
CA PRO A 589 -8.67 -21.94 -15.75
C PRO A 589 -8.27 -23.29 -15.14
N MET A 590 -7.07 -23.36 -14.54
CA MET A 590 -6.59 -24.58 -13.91
C MET A 590 -7.39 -24.91 -12.64
N SER A 591 -7.72 -23.93 -11.81
CA SER A 591 -8.54 -24.18 -10.61
C SER A 591 -9.93 -24.68 -11.01
N GLN A 592 -10.53 -24.10 -12.05
CA GLN A 592 -11.80 -24.56 -12.63
C GLN A 592 -11.73 -26.00 -13.14
N GLU A 593 -10.67 -26.37 -13.87
CA GLU A 593 -10.44 -27.75 -14.33
C GLU A 593 -10.42 -28.76 -13.16
N PHE A 594 -9.81 -28.36 -12.03
CA PHE A 594 -9.73 -29.21 -10.85
C PHE A 594 -10.97 -29.11 -9.94
N GLY A 595 -11.92 -28.21 -10.22
CA GLY A 595 -13.12 -28.00 -9.41
C GLY A 595 -12.83 -27.23 -8.11
N PHE A 596 -11.76 -26.46 -8.08
CA PHE A 596 -11.35 -25.64 -6.94
C PHE A 596 -11.87 -24.20 -7.08
N PRO A 597 -12.53 -23.66 -6.04
CA PRO A 597 -12.96 -22.27 -6.02
C PRO A 597 -11.82 -21.29 -6.30
N TYR A 598 -12.15 -20.22 -7.03
CA TYR A 598 -11.24 -19.11 -7.33
C TYR A 598 -11.87 -17.80 -6.85
N ILE A 599 -11.16 -17.08 -6.00
CA ILE A 599 -11.53 -15.76 -5.51
C ILE A 599 -10.85 -14.72 -6.39
N ASP A 600 -11.64 -13.99 -7.18
CA ASP A 600 -11.13 -12.85 -7.95
C ASP A 600 -11.06 -11.60 -7.07
N VAL A 601 -9.86 -11.29 -6.59
CA VAL A 601 -9.62 -10.13 -5.71
C VAL A 601 -9.96 -8.80 -6.38
N ASN A 602 -9.95 -8.72 -7.72
CA ASN A 602 -10.24 -7.50 -8.45
C ASN A 602 -11.70 -7.04 -8.24
N ARG A 603 -12.61 -7.93 -7.81
CA ARG A 603 -13.99 -7.60 -7.42
C ARG A 603 -14.09 -6.71 -6.18
N PHE A 604 -13.01 -6.65 -5.38
CA PHE A 604 -12.96 -5.89 -4.14
C PHE A 604 -12.19 -4.57 -4.27
N LEU A 605 -11.62 -4.30 -5.45
CA LEU A 605 -10.77 -3.15 -5.71
C LEU A 605 -11.50 -2.18 -6.64
N HIS A 606 -11.69 -0.95 -6.17
CA HIS A 606 -12.38 0.13 -6.87
C HIS A 606 -11.45 1.31 -7.17
N GLY A 607 -10.37 1.47 -6.42
CA GLY A 607 -9.33 2.46 -6.67
C GLY A 607 -8.10 2.29 -5.77
N GLU A 608 -7.10 3.17 -5.91
CA GLU A 608 -5.86 3.11 -5.14
C GLU A 608 -6.09 3.21 -3.61
N GLU A 609 -7.25 3.72 -3.21
CA GLU A 609 -7.74 3.72 -1.83
C GLU A 609 -7.88 2.34 -1.19
N ASP A 610 -8.10 1.30 -2.00
CA ASP A 610 -8.23 -0.08 -1.54
C ASP A 610 -6.86 -0.76 -1.39
N LEU A 611 -5.76 -0.07 -1.76
CA LEU A 611 -4.39 -0.55 -1.61
C LEU A 611 -3.76 -0.08 -0.30
N ALA A 612 -2.83 -0.89 0.22
CA ALA A 612 -2.04 -0.53 1.38
C ALA A 612 -1.21 0.74 1.13
N LYS A 613 -1.15 1.61 2.14
CA LYS A 613 -0.38 2.87 2.09
C LYS A 613 1.07 2.69 2.55
N ASP A 614 1.75 1.69 2.00
CA ASP A 614 3.07 1.22 2.43
C ASP A 614 4.19 1.50 1.40
N ASN A 615 3.92 2.43 0.48
CA ASN A 615 4.78 2.80 -0.64
C ASN A 615 5.11 1.65 -1.60
N THR A 616 4.34 0.56 -1.58
CA THR A 616 4.38 -0.46 -2.64
C THR A 616 3.44 -0.03 -3.77
N TYR A 617 3.99 0.71 -4.74
CA TYR A 617 3.23 1.34 -5.83
C TYR A 617 2.51 0.35 -6.80
N GLY A 618 2.54 -0.96 -6.54
CA GLY A 618 2.07 -2.02 -7.43
C GLY A 618 0.90 -2.87 -6.94
N GLY A 619 0.24 -2.46 -5.85
CA GLY A 619 -0.91 -3.17 -5.30
C GLY A 619 -0.73 -4.65 -4.92
N PRO A 620 0.45 -5.10 -4.42
CA PRO A 620 0.58 -6.44 -3.84
C PRO A 620 -0.05 -6.54 -2.44
N HIS A 621 -0.25 -5.40 -1.77
CA HIS A 621 -0.82 -5.29 -0.45
C HIS A 621 -2.09 -4.45 -0.50
N PHE A 622 -3.11 -4.88 0.24
CA PHE A 622 -4.42 -4.22 0.28
C PHE A 622 -4.66 -3.50 1.61
N ASP A 623 -5.58 -2.53 1.60
CA ASP A 623 -6.11 -2.00 2.84
C ASP A 623 -6.91 -3.10 3.57
N ARG A 624 -6.99 -2.96 4.90
CA ARG A 624 -7.44 -4.02 5.80
C ARG A 624 -8.89 -4.47 5.52
N SER A 625 -9.73 -3.56 5.04
CA SER A 625 -11.12 -3.83 4.65
C SER A 625 -11.22 -4.83 3.48
N VAL A 626 -10.28 -4.81 2.55
CA VAL A 626 -10.21 -5.73 1.40
C VAL A 626 -9.81 -7.13 1.88
N TYR A 627 -8.79 -7.25 2.73
CA TYR A 627 -8.42 -8.54 3.34
C TYR A 627 -9.58 -9.16 4.12
N LYS A 628 -10.41 -8.34 4.78
CA LYS A 628 -11.63 -8.82 5.42
C LYS A 628 -12.61 -9.41 4.39
N LYS A 629 -12.90 -8.70 3.29
CA LYS A 629 -13.79 -9.20 2.21
C LYS A 629 -13.29 -10.53 1.63
N ILE A 630 -11.98 -10.64 1.36
CA ILE A 630 -11.34 -11.89 0.90
C ILE A 630 -11.54 -13.01 1.93
N SER A 631 -11.34 -12.71 3.21
CA SER A 631 -11.48 -13.69 4.30
C SER A 631 -12.93 -14.15 4.46
N ASP A 632 -13.89 -13.24 4.34
CA ASP A 632 -15.32 -13.58 4.38
C ASP A 632 -15.69 -14.53 3.21
N GLU A 633 -15.16 -14.31 2.01
CA GLU A 633 -15.37 -15.21 0.87
C GLU A 633 -14.69 -16.57 1.07
N ILE A 634 -13.49 -16.62 1.66
CA ILE A 634 -12.84 -17.88 2.05
C ILE A 634 -13.73 -18.65 3.03
N LEU A 635 -14.23 -18.01 4.09
CA LEU A 635 -15.08 -18.66 5.09
C LEU A 635 -16.35 -19.24 4.50
N ASN A 636 -16.94 -18.59 3.50
CA ASN A 636 -18.13 -19.08 2.79
C ASN A 636 -17.85 -20.33 1.95
N LEU A 637 -16.58 -20.58 1.60
CA LEU A 637 -16.12 -21.72 0.81
C LEU A 637 -15.53 -22.84 1.66
N VAL A 638 -15.26 -22.59 2.95
CA VAL A 638 -14.81 -23.61 3.89
C VAL A 638 -15.99 -24.55 4.20
N PRO A 639 -15.84 -25.87 4.02
CA PRO A 639 -16.88 -26.82 4.39
C PRO A 639 -17.23 -26.71 5.88
N ALA A 640 -18.51 -26.81 6.22
CA ALA A 640 -18.92 -26.92 7.62
C ALA A 640 -18.25 -28.15 8.25
N ALA A 641 -17.82 -28.02 9.52
CA ALA A 641 -17.31 -29.16 10.28
C ALA A 641 -18.36 -30.29 10.28
N ALA A 642 -17.92 -31.52 9.99
CA ALA A 642 -18.78 -32.68 9.79
C ALA A 642 -19.24 -33.31 11.10
#